data_AF-A0A8B8EP70-F1
#
_entry.id   AF-A0A8B8EP70-F1
#
_cell.length_a   1.000
_cell.length_b   1.000
_cell.length_c   1.000
_cell.angle_alpha   90.00
_cell.angle_beta   90.00
_cell.angle_gamma   90.00
#
_symmetry.space_group_name_H-M   'P 1'
#
loop_
_entity.id
_entity.type
_entity.pdbx_description
1 polymer ?
#
loop_
_entity_poly.entity_id
_entity_poly.type
_entity_poly.pdbx_seq_one_letter_code
_entity_poly.pdbx_strand_id
1 'polypeptide(L)'
;MSAPIWKTEVEKYIKLSDNTAVEDLSNGLQGKSIALLELVENIGEYLTNEDHEIRGRVLKLLGEVLSAIPHSVLSPLEVKTFVTYLTERLQDHHSVQPRALHALRTLVTGSGSSLPEGCAEMICRAIFKEVQVQTLSQTDRCTVYNIYSTLLSHKLPELQKMETDFVYGFIQSMDTEKDPRNLLIAFHCARTIILNFSLGPFVEEMFEVTSCYFPIDFTPPPNDEFQISREDLIRGLRGCLSACPDFGPLCVPLLLDKLQSDVQSAILDSLLTLADSAVVYGSKCVKEFQGPLYRCIKQEIFSPRSPELVSASESALSAMGAALSPQPGLSTENSDVDVFIKEVMQDSKRHFVDEDLRLFGPSSRLLLALTQGSEHACCGVIHQTLPLLEDMYNKFTGANQRKQIIEMLVKFLCCSKRFDGGKAAKVIRDLLPSSLKILMSSVSQSSVTLTSAAVEGLGQILSLPDALSSKDLETVCWCVVDLALNSTDRKVRSSCVEPCKEIMKVYPQISSEILPKLVAKIDTDGDAILPFIAILAVHKSVISRISEELLNKLQQESQAMSESALQTCLWITSCLNDISIYARGNSDCVPILSLEMVPAVYQLCVSNAVSDNYSDILSSPDVLQTLSAFIRNTAILLDSRTFGKLYSFVTKVYCEATIGDVKLQNPFAPLQTEAPPQQSCLVTLLTPVVCSCPKQFSIPDIEKYQDSLTDLSLRSNHDYTRSEAAKCLSGILNRAPDDEDMAVYLQQRFDFYEKTMTFDSKATSCLQQCVWVTKALVMRGHREASKFVNILLRLLGNEDLGEQAAEGVRTVLTLYEDVLNPTMHANIRLLYKQRFFTENSSPIIEGFQTASISTKKNYLMALSHCLQSLPQSVLLRELPQLFPLLVQSLLCDNIQLQQSTMETLCTMITDAPDVIVKHIDTVIPQLLKLTAYKPVMRVRTCALRCLLGLVSLPTPVILPYRPRVIKALEGVLDDKKRLVRLEAVKARNE
;
A
#
# COMPACT_ATOMS: atom_id res chain seq x y z
N MET A 1 66.02 14.68 -20.27
CA MET A 1 64.59 14.33 -20.36
C MET A 1 63.98 14.65 -19.01
N SER A 2 62.97 15.51 -18.96
CA SER A 2 62.24 15.83 -17.73
C SER A 2 61.63 14.55 -17.14
N ALA A 3 61.74 14.36 -15.83
CA ALA A 3 61.07 13.25 -15.16
C ALA A 3 59.56 13.30 -15.50
N PRO A 4 58.93 12.15 -15.80
CA PRO A 4 57.52 12.14 -16.16
C PRO A 4 56.68 12.72 -15.01
N ILE A 5 55.71 13.56 -15.37
CA ILE A 5 54.96 14.45 -14.45
C ILE A 5 54.39 13.67 -13.26
N TRP A 6 53.87 12.47 -13.49
CA TRP A 6 53.30 11.60 -12.46
C TRP A 6 54.29 11.23 -11.32
N LYS A 7 55.60 11.19 -11.55
CA LYS A 7 56.60 10.91 -10.49
C LYS A 7 56.64 12.03 -9.44
N THR A 8 56.48 13.27 -9.89
CA THR A 8 56.43 14.44 -8.98
C THR A 8 55.13 14.45 -8.19
N GLU A 9 54.03 14.03 -8.81
CA GLU A 9 52.74 13.91 -8.13
C GLU A 9 52.73 12.77 -7.10
N VAL A 10 53.42 11.64 -7.35
CA VAL A 10 53.61 10.58 -6.34
C VAL A 10 54.33 11.11 -5.10
N GLU A 11 55.42 11.87 -5.28
CA GLU A 11 56.12 12.50 -4.15
C GLU A 11 55.22 13.46 -3.36
N LYS A 12 54.37 14.23 -4.07
CA LYS A 12 53.39 15.10 -3.43
C LYS A 12 52.31 14.31 -2.72
N TYR A 13 51.81 13.20 -3.26
CA TYR A 13 50.86 12.34 -2.56
C TYR A 13 51.47 11.82 -1.25
N ILE A 14 52.71 11.34 -1.30
CA ILE A 14 53.40 10.82 -0.12
C ILE A 14 53.59 11.92 0.92
N LYS A 15 53.96 13.15 0.52
CA LYS A 15 54.21 14.25 1.46
C LYS A 15 52.94 14.98 1.93
N LEU A 16 51.94 15.13 1.08
CA LEU A 16 50.80 16.06 1.22
C LEU A 16 49.42 15.39 1.05
N SER A 17 49.34 14.11 0.67
CA SER A 17 48.07 13.39 0.39
C SER A 17 47.20 14.04 -0.70
N ASP A 18 47.82 14.60 -1.73
CA ASP A 18 47.16 15.19 -2.89
C ASP A 18 46.70 14.10 -3.89
N ASN A 19 45.39 14.03 -4.18
CA ASN A 19 44.77 12.98 -4.99
C ASN A 19 45.07 13.07 -6.50
N THR A 20 45.70 14.14 -6.97
CA THR A 20 46.10 14.30 -8.39
C THR A 20 46.93 13.12 -8.91
N ALA A 21 47.78 12.54 -8.05
CA ALA A 21 48.57 11.35 -8.39
C ALA A 21 47.73 10.11 -8.71
N VAL A 22 46.54 9.94 -8.10
CA VAL A 22 45.67 8.79 -8.34
C VAL A 22 45.10 8.86 -9.75
N GLU A 23 44.59 10.03 -10.16
CA GLU A 23 44.00 10.24 -11.48
C GLU A 23 45.04 10.04 -12.60
N ASP A 24 46.23 10.63 -12.45
CA ASP A 24 47.31 10.53 -13.43
C ASP A 24 47.79 9.07 -13.60
N LEU A 25 47.99 8.35 -12.49
CA LEU A 25 48.44 6.97 -12.51
C LEU A 25 47.37 6.03 -13.08
N SER A 26 46.10 6.19 -12.69
CA SER A 26 45.01 5.34 -13.17
C SER A 26 44.76 5.54 -14.67
N ASN A 27 44.75 6.79 -15.15
CA ASN A 27 44.64 7.10 -16.58
C ASN A 27 45.84 6.56 -17.37
N GLY A 28 47.05 6.67 -16.80
CA GLY A 28 48.27 6.20 -17.43
C GLY A 28 48.34 4.68 -17.56
N LEU A 29 47.93 3.95 -16.52
CA LEU A 29 47.83 2.48 -16.55
C LEU A 29 46.74 2.01 -17.52
N GLN A 30 45.56 2.64 -17.50
CA GLN A 30 44.46 2.29 -18.41
C GLN A 30 44.81 2.58 -19.88
N GLY A 31 45.47 3.71 -20.15
CA GLY A 31 45.95 4.10 -21.47
C GLY A 31 47.21 3.35 -21.92
N LYS A 32 47.78 2.47 -21.07
CA LYS A 32 49.07 1.78 -21.27
C LYS A 32 50.25 2.71 -21.55
N SER A 33 50.16 3.97 -21.13
CA SER A 33 51.27 4.94 -21.21
C SER A 33 52.23 4.83 -20.02
N ILE A 34 51.79 4.18 -18.93
CA ILE A 34 52.63 3.78 -17.79
C ILE A 34 52.56 2.25 -17.69
N ALA A 35 53.71 1.59 -17.71
CA ALA A 35 53.76 0.15 -17.43
C ALA A 35 53.67 -0.10 -15.93
N LEU A 36 53.01 -1.18 -15.51
CA LEU A 36 52.88 -1.50 -14.09
C LEU A 36 54.24 -1.73 -13.41
N LEU A 37 55.14 -2.44 -14.09
CA LEU A 37 56.51 -2.66 -13.63
C LEU A 37 57.23 -1.32 -13.40
N GLU A 38 57.06 -0.37 -14.33
CA GLU A 38 57.63 0.96 -14.21
C GLU A 38 57.07 1.69 -12.97
N LEU A 39 55.76 1.61 -12.72
CA LEU A 39 55.16 2.17 -11.51
C LEU A 39 55.78 1.56 -10.24
N VAL A 40 55.84 0.23 -10.15
CA VAL A 40 56.34 -0.50 -8.97
C VAL A 40 57.82 -0.20 -8.71
N GLU A 41 58.67 -0.17 -9.75
CA GLU A 41 60.09 0.17 -9.61
C GLU A 41 60.27 1.60 -9.08
N ASN A 42 59.47 2.55 -9.56
CA ASN A 42 59.60 3.96 -9.15
C ASN A 42 59.07 4.24 -7.74
N ILE A 43 58.14 3.43 -7.22
CA ILE A 43 57.67 3.55 -5.84
C ILE A 43 58.42 2.64 -4.86
N GLY A 44 59.34 1.80 -5.34
CA GLY A 44 60.03 0.77 -4.56
C GLY A 44 60.80 1.30 -3.34
N GLU A 45 61.45 2.46 -3.47
CA GLU A 45 62.18 3.10 -2.37
C GLU A 45 61.24 3.54 -1.22
N TYR A 46 59.99 3.86 -1.55
CA TYR A 46 58.98 4.21 -0.54
C TYR A 46 58.32 2.98 0.07
N LEU A 47 58.15 1.91 -0.71
CA LEU A 47 57.63 0.62 -0.22
C LEU A 47 58.58 -0.06 0.78
N THR A 48 59.88 0.22 0.68
CA THR A 48 60.95 -0.34 1.53
C THR A 48 61.55 0.67 2.51
N ASN A 49 60.95 1.87 2.62
CA ASN A 49 61.42 2.93 3.51
C ASN A 49 61.39 2.49 4.98
N GLU A 50 62.32 2.96 5.81
CA GLU A 50 62.37 2.64 7.25
C GLU A 50 61.15 3.19 8.01
N ASP A 51 60.59 4.33 7.58
CA ASP A 51 59.40 4.94 8.15
C ASP A 51 58.12 4.22 7.72
N HIS A 52 57.42 3.61 8.69
CA HIS A 52 56.17 2.89 8.47
C HIS A 52 55.03 3.79 7.95
N GLU A 53 55.02 5.09 8.25
CA GLU A 53 54.01 6.02 7.74
C GLU A 53 54.21 6.32 6.26
N ILE A 54 55.46 6.28 5.78
CA ILE A 54 55.76 6.40 4.34
C ILE A 54 55.30 5.13 3.63
N ARG A 55 55.65 3.95 4.15
CA ARG A 55 55.19 2.66 3.60
C ARG A 55 53.67 2.59 3.54
N GLY A 56 52.99 2.98 4.63
CA GLY A 56 51.53 3.00 4.71
C GLY A 56 50.87 3.94 3.70
N ARG A 57 51.42 5.14 3.49
CA ARG A 57 50.92 6.09 2.48
C ARG A 57 51.07 5.57 1.05
N VAL A 58 52.17 4.90 0.73
CA VAL A 58 52.36 4.33 -0.62
C VAL A 58 51.48 3.12 -0.86
N LEU A 59 51.25 2.26 0.14
CA LEU A 59 50.24 1.21 0.02
C LEU A 59 48.82 1.76 -0.14
N LYS A 60 48.51 2.87 0.52
CA LYS A 60 47.23 3.57 0.33
C LYS A 60 47.07 4.06 -1.12
N LEU A 61 48.10 4.72 -1.66
CA LEU A 61 48.12 5.16 -3.06
C LEU A 61 47.89 3.98 -4.01
N LEU A 62 48.60 2.88 -3.81
CA LEU A 62 48.42 1.66 -4.61
C LEU A 62 46.98 1.14 -4.54
N GLY A 63 46.39 1.08 -3.35
CA GLY A 63 45.00 0.66 -3.17
C GLY A 63 43.99 1.57 -3.89
N GLU A 64 44.21 2.90 -3.86
CA GLU A 64 43.36 3.89 -4.54
C GLU A 64 43.51 3.79 -6.07
N VAL A 65 44.74 3.68 -6.59
CA VAL A 65 45.00 3.49 -8.03
C VAL A 65 44.36 2.20 -8.55
N LEU A 66 44.50 1.10 -7.81
CA LEU A 66 43.87 -0.19 -8.15
C LEU A 66 42.34 -0.11 -8.17
N SER A 67 41.74 0.76 -7.34
CA SER A 67 40.29 0.93 -7.30
C SER A 67 39.74 1.76 -8.46
N ALA A 68 40.58 2.61 -9.06
CA ALA A 68 40.21 3.52 -10.14
C ALA A 68 40.48 2.95 -11.55
N ILE A 69 41.16 1.81 -11.68
CA ILE A 69 41.39 1.16 -12.98
C ILE A 69 40.40 0.01 -13.24
N PRO A 70 39.97 -0.22 -14.50
CA PRO A 70 39.21 -1.42 -14.85
C PRO A 70 40.00 -2.71 -14.58
N HIS A 71 39.35 -3.75 -14.06
CA HIS A 71 40.01 -4.99 -13.68
C HIS A 71 40.61 -5.80 -14.84
N SER A 72 40.25 -5.47 -16.09
CA SER A 72 40.83 -6.03 -17.31
C SER A 72 42.21 -5.46 -17.66
N VAL A 73 42.65 -4.40 -16.97
CA VAL A 73 43.95 -3.75 -17.21
C VAL A 73 45.11 -4.61 -16.72
N LEU A 74 44.94 -5.30 -15.59
CA LEU A 74 45.98 -6.16 -15.00
C LEU A 74 45.92 -7.57 -15.56
N SER A 75 47.09 -8.14 -15.88
CA SER A 75 47.21 -9.55 -16.25
C SER A 75 47.11 -10.47 -15.01
N PRO A 76 46.74 -11.75 -15.19
CA PRO A 76 46.68 -12.70 -14.07
C PRO A 76 48.01 -12.84 -13.30
N LEU A 77 49.15 -12.72 -13.99
CA LEU A 77 50.47 -12.79 -13.35
C LEU A 77 50.74 -11.57 -12.46
N GLU A 78 50.36 -10.38 -12.93
CA GLU A 78 50.48 -9.13 -12.16
C GLU A 78 49.57 -9.14 -10.94
N VAL A 79 48.33 -9.61 -11.08
CA VAL A 79 47.41 -9.80 -9.95
C VAL A 79 48.03 -10.75 -8.91
N LYS A 80 48.55 -11.90 -9.34
CA LYS A 80 49.20 -12.85 -8.42
C LYS A 80 50.40 -12.22 -7.69
N THR A 81 51.22 -11.47 -8.40
CA THR A 81 52.39 -10.78 -7.83
C THR A 81 51.97 -9.75 -6.77
N PHE A 82 50.94 -8.94 -7.04
CA PHE A 82 50.41 -8.01 -6.07
C PHE A 82 49.81 -8.69 -4.84
N VAL A 83 49.05 -9.77 -5.04
CA VAL A 83 48.50 -10.52 -3.92
C VAL A 83 49.62 -11.03 -3.04
N THR A 84 50.65 -11.68 -3.59
CA THR A 84 51.81 -12.17 -2.83
C THR A 84 52.46 -11.03 -2.03
N TYR A 85 52.80 -9.92 -2.70
CA TYR A 85 53.41 -8.78 -2.05
C TYR A 85 52.55 -8.21 -0.90
N LEU A 86 51.26 -7.98 -1.15
CA LEU A 86 50.35 -7.42 -0.15
C LEU A 86 50.12 -8.38 1.02
N THR A 87 50.07 -9.69 0.79
CA THR A 87 49.98 -10.69 1.88
C THR A 87 51.22 -10.69 2.77
N GLU A 88 52.42 -10.49 2.22
CA GLU A 88 53.63 -10.32 3.03
C GLU A 88 53.61 -9.02 3.85
N ARG A 89 53.00 -7.95 3.32
CA ARG A 89 52.84 -6.69 4.06
C ARG A 89 51.86 -6.77 5.23
N LEU A 90 51.10 -7.86 5.38
CA LEU A 90 50.27 -8.07 6.58
C LEU A 90 51.12 -8.30 7.84
N GLN A 91 52.39 -8.70 7.71
CA GLN A 91 53.34 -8.84 8.83
C GLN A 91 54.00 -7.51 9.25
N ASP A 92 53.76 -6.43 8.50
CA ASP A 92 54.38 -5.13 8.77
C ASP A 92 53.72 -4.44 9.97
N HIS A 93 54.17 -3.22 10.28
CA HIS A 93 53.67 -2.38 11.36
C HIS A 93 52.14 -2.21 11.33
N HIS A 94 51.53 -2.06 12.50
CA HIS A 94 50.06 -1.98 12.65
C HIS A 94 49.41 -0.81 11.90
N SER A 95 50.17 0.23 11.51
CA SER A 95 49.66 1.34 10.68
C SER A 95 49.72 1.06 9.17
N VAL A 96 50.49 0.05 8.76
CA VAL A 96 50.64 -0.41 7.37
C VAL A 96 49.66 -1.54 7.06
N GLN A 97 49.46 -2.46 8.02
CA GLN A 97 48.59 -3.64 7.86
C GLN A 97 47.16 -3.30 7.36
N PRO A 98 46.44 -2.27 7.88
CA PRO A 98 45.13 -1.87 7.34
C PRO A 98 45.15 -1.43 5.88
N ARG A 99 46.24 -0.78 5.45
CA ARG A 99 46.40 -0.31 4.06
C ARG A 99 46.59 -1.50 3.11
N ALA A 100 47.37 -2.50 3.53
CA ALA A 100 47.51 -3.76 2.81
C ALA A 100 46.18 -4.50 2.69
N LEU A 101 45.40 -4.59 3.78
CA LEU A 101 44.06 -5.19 3.77
C LEU A 101 43.10 -4.47 2.81
N HIS A 102 43.09 -3.13 2.79
CA HIS A 102 42.25 -2.38 1.86
C HIS A 102 42.63 -2.63 0.40
N ALA A 103 43.93 -2.65 0.08
CA ALA A 103 44.42 -2.96 -1.26
C ALA A 103 44.07 -4.41 -1.68
N LEU A 104 44.19 -5.38 -0.77
CA LEU A 104 43.74 -6.76 -0.99
C LEU A 104 42.25 -6.83 -1.27
N ARG A 105 41.41 -6.11 -0.49
CA ARG A 105 39.97 -6.04 -0.75
C ARG A 105 39.68 -5.52 -2.15
N THR A 106 40.33 -4.45 -2.58
CA THR A 106 40.15 -3.90 -3.94
C THR A 106 40.47 -4.93 -5.02
N LEU A 107 41.58 -5.67 -4.90
CA LEU A 107 41.93 -6.73 -5.85
C LEU A 107 40.92 -7.88 -5.84
N VAL A 108 40.50 -8.31 -4.65
CA VAL A 108 39.56 -9.43 -4.50
C VAL A 108 38.18 -9.06 -5.05
N THR A 109 37.63 -7.89 -4.72
CA THR A 109 36.35 -7.41 -5.25
C THR A 109 36.40 -7.19 -6.75
N GLY A 110 37.52 -6.65 -7.25
CA GLY A 110 37.66 -6.35 -8.67
C GLY A 110 37.90 -7.56 -9.57
N SER A 111 38.75 -8.48 -9.11
CA SER A 111 39.09 -9.69 -9.85
C SER A 111 38.20 -10.88 -9.51
N GLY A 112 37.26 -10.78 -8.56
CA GLY A 112 36.24 -11.80 -8.22
C GLY A 112 36.52 -13.22 -8.71
N SER A 113 35.84 -13.64 -9.79
CA SER A 113 35.99 -14.97 -10.41
C SER A 113 37.28 -15.16 -11.22
N SER A 114 37.93 -14.10 -11.68
CA SER A 114 39.20 -14.12 -12.42
C SER A 114 40.45 -14.09 -11.55
N LEU A 115 40.31 -14.09 -10.21
CA LEU A 115 41.45 -14.20 -9.29
C LEU A 115 42.29 -15.46 -9.61
N PRO A 116 43.62 -15.37 -9.77
CA PRO A 116 44.45 -16.52 -10.15
C PRO A 116 44.42 -17.65 -9.11
N GLU A 117 44.52 -18.90 -9.58
CA GLU A 117 44.52 -20.09 -8.71
C GLU A 117 45.64 -20.03 -7.65
N GLY A 118 45.29 -20.39 -6.41
CA GLY A 118 46.16 -20.37 -5.23
C GLY A 118 46.18 -19.03 -4.51
N CYS A 119 45.67 -17.95 -5.12
CA CYS A 119 45.65 -16.65 -4.46
C CYS A 119 44.61 -16.57 -3.35
N ALA A 120 43.45 -17.23 -3.49
CA ALA A 120 42.41 -17.17 -2.47
C ALA A 120 42.89 -17.86 -1.19
N GLU A 121 43.48 -19.05 -1.31
CA GLU A 121 44.09 -19.77 -0.19
C GLU A 121 45.21 -18.95 0.47
N MET A 122 46.12 -18.38 -0.34
CA MET A 122 47.25 -17.58 0.15
C MET A 122 46.78 -16.36 0.96
N ILE A 123 45.74 -15.64 0.48
CA ILE A 123 45.16 -14.51 1.19
C ILE A 123 44.59 -14.95 2.54
N CYS A 124 43.78 -16.00 2.56
CA CYS A 124 43.16 -16.49 3.78
C CYS A 124 44.20 -16.95 4.80
N ARG A 125 45.19 -17.76 4.39
CA ARG A 125 46.27 -18.20 5.30
C ARG A 125 47.08 -17.03 5.87
N ALA A 126 47.35 -16.00 5.05
CA ALA A 126 48.07 -14.82 5.52
C ALA A 126 47.24 -14.01 6.54
N ILE A 127 45.93 -13.84 6.30
CA ILE A 127 45.05 -13.16 7.26
C ILE A 127 44.97 -13.95 8.57
N PHE A 128 44.70 -15.26 8.51
CA PHE A 128 44.58 -16.10 9.71
C PHE A 128 45.85 -16.10 10.57
N LYS A 129 47.01 -16.03 9.94
CA LYS A 129 48.30 -16.10 10.63
C LYS A 129 48.75 -14.75 11.20
N GLU A 130 48.56 -13.67 10.46
CA GLU A 130 49.23 -12.38 10.75
C GLU A 130 48.29 -11.29 11.26
N VAL A 131 46.97 -11.45 11.07
CA VAL A 131 45.99 -10.41 11.38
C VAL A 131 45.13 -10.79 12.59
N GLN A 132 45.32 -10.08 13.70
CA GLN A 132 44.43 -10.21 14.85
C GLN A 132 43.21 -9.30 14.67
N VAL A 133 42.16 -9.82 14.04
CA VAL A 133 40.97 -9.07 13.59
C VAL A 133 40.35 -8.24 14.70
N GLN A 134 40.29 -8.74 15.94
CA GLN A 134 39.68 -8.06 17.09
C GLN A 134 40.38 -6.74 17.45
N THR A 135 41.67 -6.59 17.12
CA THR A 135 42.44 -5.38 17.41
C THR A 135 42.27 -4.27 16.37
N LEU A 136 41.70 -4.61 15.21
CA LEU A 136 41.50 -3.68 14.11
C LEU A 136 40.35 -2.70 14.37
N SER A 137 40.38 -1.56 13.69
CA SER A 137 39.25 -0.61 13.69
C SER A 137 38.01 -1.25 13.06
N GLN A 138 36.83 -0.69 13.34
CA GLN A 138 35.57 -1.22 12.80
C GLN A 138 35.58 -1.33 11.26
N THR A 139 36.08 -0.30 10.57
CA THR A 139 36.16 -0.25 9.11
C THR A 139 37.17 -1.26 8.53
N ASP A 140 38.23 -1.54 9.27
CA ASP A 140 39.26 -2.50 8.87
C ASP A 140 38.78 -3.95 9.08
N ARG A 141 38.06 -4.22 10.18
CA ARG A 141 37.35 -5.50 10.37
C ARG A 141 36.33 -5.75 9.26
N CYS A 142 35.55 -4.73 8.90
CA CYS A 142 34.64 -4.78 7.76
C CYS A 142 35.35 -5.16 6.46
N THR A 143 36.56 -4.63 6.25
CA THR A 143 37.40 -4.96 5.09
C THR A 143 37.79 -6.44 5.06
N VAL A 144 38.16 -7.02 6.20
CA VAL A 144 38.45 -8.47 6.32
C VAL A 144 37.23 -9.32 5.98
N TYR A 145 36.05 -9.02 6.55
CA TYR A 145 34.84 -9.80 6.25
C TYR A 145 34.39 -9.67 4.80
N ASN A 146 34.57 -8.51 4.17
CA ASN A 146 34.27 -8.33 2.75
C ASN A 146 35.21 -9.16 1.85
N ILE A 147 36.49 -9.31 2.24
CA ILE A 147 37.41 -10.23 1.57
C ILE A 147 36.87 -11.66 1.66
N TYR A 148 36.54 -12.14 2.87
CA TYR A 148 35.97 -13.48 3.06
C TYR A 148 34.68 -13.68 2.26
N SER A 149 33.73 -12.75 2.33
CA SER A 149 32.46 -12.81 1.63
C SER A 149 32.64 -12.93 0.12
N THR A 150 33.57 -12.14 -0.44
CA THR A 150 33.85 -12.15 -1.88
C THR A 150 34.52 -13.47 -2.31
N LEU A 151 35.50 -13.94 -1.53
CA LEU A 151 36.20 -15.19 -1.81
C LEU A 151 35.26 -16.41 -1.67
N LEU A 152 34.41 -16.45 -0.64
CA LEU A 152 33.40 -17.49 -0.49
C LEU A 152 32.39 -17.49 -1.65
N SER A 153 32.08 -16.33 -2.23
CA SER A 153 31.15 -16.23 -3.36
C SER A 153 31.76 -16.68 -4.69
N HIS A 154 33.06 -16.45 -4.91
CA HIS A 154 33.70 -16.64 -6.22
C HIS A 154 34.76 -17.73 -6.29
N LYS A 155 35.30 -18.17 -5.15
CA LYS A 155 36.45 -19.09 -5.02
C LYS A 155 36.17 -20.23 -4.03
N LEU A 156 34.91 -20.55 -3.77
CA LEU A 156 34.50 -21.61 -2.85
C LEU A 156 35.22 -22.96 -3.08
N PRO A 157 35.36 -23.49 -4.31
CA PRO A 157 36.02 -24.78 -4.51
C PRO A 157 37.51 -24.76 -4.16
N GLU A 158 38.17 -23.60 -4.25
CA GLU A 158 39.56 -23.45 -3.84
C GLU A 158 39.65 -23.42 -2.31
N LEU A 159 38.78 -22.64 -1.65
CA LEU A 159 38.74 -22.55 -0.20
C LEU A 159 38.37 -23.89 0.47
N GLN A 160 37.50 -24.70 -0.15
CA GLN A 160 37.14 -26.04 0.35
C GLN A 160 38.35 -26.97 0.46
N LYS A 161 39.41 -26.77 -0.35
CA LYS A 161 40.66 -27.56 -0.25
C LYS A 161 41.43 -27.29 1.03
N MET A 162 41.16 -26.17 1.71
CA MET A 162 41.74 -25.86 3.03
C MET A 162 41.06 -26.63 4.17
N GLU A 163 39.94 -27.31 3.90
CA GLU A 163 39.20 -28.13 4.86
C GLU A 163 38.96 -27.40 6.20
N THR A 164 39.33 -28.03 7.31
CA THR A 164 39.08 -27.53 8.66
C THR A 164 39.97 -26.33 9.05
N ASP A 165 41.09 -26.09 8.36
CA ASP A 165 41.94 -24.91 8.59
C ASP A 165 41.16 -23.61 8.31
N PHE A 166 40.35 -23.60 7.24
CA PHE A 166 39.55 -22.43 6.89
C PHE A 166 38.45 -22.19 7.91
N VAL A 167 37.78 -23.27 8.35
CA VAL A 167 36.73 -23.22 9.36
C VAL A 167 37.30 -22.62 10.65
N TYR A 168 38.43 -23.15 11.14
CA TYR A 168 39.08 -22.67 12.35
C TYR A 168 39.56 -21.21 12.22
N GLY A 169 40.23 -20.86 11.12
CA GLY A 169 40.71 -19.49 10.89
C GLY A 169 39.58 -18.47 10.81
N PHE A 170 38.43 -18.85 10.23
CA PHE A 170 37.24 -18.00 10.23
C PHE A 170 36.62 -17.86 11.63
N ILE A 171 36.50 -18.94 12.41
CA ILE A 171 36.01 -18.89 13.80
C ILE A 171 36.84 -17.89 14.61
N GLN A 172 38.17 -17.98 14.53
CA GLN A 172 39.07 -17.05 15.20
C GLN A 172 38.91 -15.59 14.73
N SER A 173 38.65 -15.39 13.43
CA SER A 173 38.43 -14.06 12.87
C SER A 173 37.11 -13.44 13.34
N MET A 174 36.06 -14.25 13.48
CA MET A 174 34.71 -13.82 13.87
C MET A 174 34.57 -13.58 15.38
N ASP A 175 35.45 -14.17 16.18
CA ASP A 175 35.36 -14.14 17.64
C ASP A 175 35.23 -12.71 18.18
N THR A 176 34.23 -12.50 19.05
CA THR A 176 33.91 -11.22 19.72
C THR A 176 33.57 -10.00 18.83
N GLU A 177 33.14 -10.16 17.58
CA GLU A 177 32.65 -9.02 16.77
C GLU A 177 31.36 -8.42 17.35
N LYS A 178 31.24 -7.09 17.39
CA LYS A 178 30.11 -6.39 18.02
C LYS A 178 29.40 -5.42 17.10
N ASP A 179 30.05 -4.99 16.02
CA ASP A 179 29.45 -3.99 15.13
C ASP A 179 28.39 -4.65 14.22
N PRO A 180 27.15 -4.12 14.18
CA PRO A 180 26.06 -4.74 13.43
C PRO A 180 26.32 -4.81 11.92
N ARG A 181 27.10 -3.87 11.34
CA ARG A 181 27.46 -3.90 9.91
C ARG A 181 28.37 -5.08 9.61
N ASN A 182 29.33 -5.32 10.49
CA ASN A 182 30.28 -6.42 10.36
C ASN A 182 29.59 -7.76 10.63
N LEU A 183 28.71 -7.83 11.65
CA LEU A 183 27.98 -9.04 12.00
C LEU A 183 27.11 -9.57 10.86
N LEU A 184 26.45 -8.71 10.09
CA LEU A 184 25.66 -9.18 8.93
C LEU A 184 26.53 -9.90 7.90
N ILE A 185 27.72 -9.37 7.60
CA ILE A 185 28.67 -9.99 6.66
C ILE A 185 29.25 -11.27 7.28
N ALA A 186 29.59 -11.24 8.57
CA ALA A 186 30.12 -12.39 9.30
C ALA A 186 29.09 -13.54 9.35
N PHE A 187 27.82 -13.28 9.66
CA PHE A 187 26.75 -14.28 9.61
C PHE A 187 26.56 -14.85 8.20
N HIS A 188 26.62 -14.01 7.17
CA HIS A 188 26.57 -14.50 5.79
C HIS A 188 27.73 -15.44 5.45
N CYS A 189 28.96 -15.09 5.87
CA CYS A 189 30.12 -15.94 5.72
C CYS A 189 29.99 -17.24 6.52
N ALA A 190 29.63 -17.16 7.80
CA ALA A 190 29.43 -18.31 8.68
C ALA A 190 28.40 -19.29 8.10
N ARG A 191 27.23 -18.79 7.68
CA ARG A 191 26.22 -19.62 7.01
C ARG A 191 26.75 -20.30 5.76
N THR A 192 27.49 -19.58 4.92
CA THR A 192 28.10 -20.16 3.71
C THR A 192 29.09 -21.26 4.07
N ILE A 193 29.88 -21.08 5.13
CA ILE A 193 30.82 -22.09 5.62
C ILE A 193 30.07 -23.32 6.12
N ILE A 194 29.08 -23.13 6.99
CA ILE A 194 28.28 -24.21 7.59
C ILE A 194 27.61 -25.09 6.52
N LEU A 195 27.15 -24.49 5.41
CA LEU A 195 26.48 -25.23 4.33
C LEU A 195 27.44 -25.96 3.38
N ASN A 196 28.70 -25.53 3.27
CA ASN A 196 29.60 -25.97 2.20
C ASN A 196 30.89 -26.64 2.70
N PHE A 197 31.21 -26.57 3.99
CA PHE A 197 32.41 -27.17 4.58
C PHE A 197 32.03 -28.28 5.56
N SER A 198 32.90 -29.29 5.67
CA SER A 198 32.82 -30.23 6.79
C SER A 198 33.40 -29.55 8.03
N LEU A 199 32.56 -29.30 9.03
CA LEU A 199 32.99 -28.66 10.29
C LEU A 199 33.90 -29.57 11.11
N GLY A 200 33.75 -30.89 10.98
CA GLY A 200 34.60 -31.90 11.63
C GLY A 200 34.58 -31.73 13.16
N PRO A 201 35.75 -31.56 13.83
CA PRO A 201 35.80 -31.36 15.27
C PRO A 201 35.27 -29.98 15.71
N PHE A 202 35.14 -29.01 14.81
CA PHE A 202 34.82 -27.62 15.13
C PHE A 202 33.31 -27.30 15.15
N VAL A 203 32.45 -28.31 15.27
CA VAL A 203 30.99 -28.11 15.31
C VAL A 203 30.60 -27.28 16.53
N GLU A 204 31.13 -27.60 17.71
CA GLU A 204 30.84 -26.89 18.95
C GLU A 204 31.36 -25.45 18.89
N GLU A 205 32.60 -25.25 18.43
CA GLU A 205 33.22 -23.92 18.33
C GLU A 205 32.52 -23.02 17.29
N MET A 206 32.12 -23.57 16.14
CA MET A 206 31.32 -22.82 15.16
C MET A 206 29.94 -22.47 15.71
N PHE A 207 29.34 -23.38 16.50
CA PHE A 207 28.08 -23.09 17.18
C PHE A 207 28.26 -22.03 18.26
N GLU A 208 29.31 -22.07 19.09
CA GLU A 208 29.57 -21.10 20.14
C GLU A 208 29.80 -19.69 19.59
N VAL A 209 30.64 -19.55 18.54
CA VAL A 209 30.95 -18.24 17.96
C VAL A 209 29.75 -17.58 17.29
N THR A 210 28.72 -18.35 16.90
CA THR A 210 27.48 -17.82 16.32
C THR A 210 26.37 -17.68 17.36
N SER A 211 26.15 -18.66 18.22
CA SER A 211 25.05 -18.70 19.20
C SER A 211 25.20 -17.69 20.33
N CYS A 212 26.41 -17.18 20.60
CA CYS A 212 26.65 -16.18 21.65
C CYS A 212 25.87 -14.86 21.44
N TYR A 213 25.40 -14.60 20.23
CA TYR A 213 24.55 -13.44 19.91
C TYR A 213 23.05 -13.67 20.18
N PHE A 214 22.64 -14.85 20.67
CA PHE A 214 21.23 -15.21 20.86
C PHE A 214 20.73 -14.97 22.31
N PRO A 215 19.61 -14.26 22.52
CA PRO A 215 18.82 -13.51 21.53
C PRO A 215 19.48 -12.15 21.20
N ILE A 216 19.16 -11.61 20.03
CA ILE A 216 19.73 -10.31 19.61
C ILE A 216 19.04 -9.18 20.36
N ASP A 217 19.84 -8.46 21.14
CA ASP A 217 19.46 -7.22 21.82
C ASP A 217 20.14 -6.03 21.12
N PHE A 218 19.45 -5.48 20.12
CA PHE A 218 19.93 -4.36 19.30
C PHE A 218 18.84 -3.31 19.11
N THR A 219 19.20 -2.04 19.35
CA THR A 219 18.37 -0.89 19.06
C THR A 219 19.11 0.02 18.06
N PRO A 220 18.55 0.28 16.87
CA PRO A 220 19.22 1.10 15.87
C PRO A 220 19.37 2.56 16.35
N PRO A 221 20.49 3.25 16.05
CA PRO A 221 20.66 4.66 16.37
C PRO A 221 19.62 5.55 15.66
N PRO A 222 19.21 6.69 16.25
CA PRO A 222 18.39 7.67 15.56
C PRO A 222 19.17 8.27 14.38
N ASN A 223 18.60 8.23 13.17
CA ASN A 223 19.22 8.65 11.89
C ASN A 223 20.37 7.75 11.40
N ASP A 224 20.25 6.42 11.52
CA ASP A 224 21.21 5.50 10.90
C ASP A 224 21.21 5.62 9.36
N GLU A 225 22.34 6.07 8.79
CA GLU A 225 22.56 6.17 7.34
C GLU A 225 22.52 4.81 6.63
N PHE A 226 22.83 3.72 7.34
CA PHE A 226 22.90 2.36 6.78
C PHE A 226 21.60 1.56 6.92
N GLN A 227 20.62 2.07 7.69
CA GLN A 227 19.29 1.49 7.88
C GLN A 227 19.28 0.02 8.33
N ILE A 228 20.27 -0.42 9.13
CA ILE A 228 20.30 -1.82 9.61
C ILE A 228 19.28 -1.99 10.74
N SER A 229 18.37 -2.95 10.57
CA SER A 229 17.35 -3.24 11.57
C SER A 229 17.75 -4.41 12.50
N ARG A 230 17.15 -4.46 13.68
CA ARG A 230 17.24 -5.62 14.60
C ARG A 230 16.84 -6.92 13.90
N GLU A 231 15.83 -6.87 13.04
CA GLU A 231 15.32 -8.04 12.33
C GLU A 231 16.32 -8.58 11.29
N ASP A 232 17.14 -7.72 10.68
CA ASP A 232 18.17 -8.15 9.72
C ASP A 232 19.22 -9.03 10.40
N LEU A 233 19.66 -8.63 11.59
CA LEU A 233 20.59 -9.40 12.41
C LEU A 233 19.97 -10.73 12.86
N ILE A 234 18.69 -10.72 13.29
CA ILE A 234 17.99 -11.93 13.75
C ILE A 234 17.90 -12.95 12.60
N ARG A 235 17.53 -12.51 11.39
CA ARG A 235 17.47 -13.37 10.21
C ARG A 235 18.84 -13.91 9.82
N GLY A 236 19.89 -13.09 9.90
CA GLY A 236 21.28 -13.50 9.65
C GLY A 236 21.73 -14.61 10.61
N LEU A 237 21.54 -14.39 11.91
CA LEU A 237 21.90 -15.36 12.95
C LEU A 237 21.08 -16.65 12.84
N ARG A 238 19.75 -16.54 12.69
CA ARG A 238 18.86 -17.70 12.54
C ARG A 238 19.27 -18.56 11.35
N GLY A 239 19.64 -17.92 10.24
CA GLY A 239 20.16 -18.59 9.06
C GLY A 239 21.45 -19.38 9.30
N CYS A 240 22.24 -19.03 10.31
CA CYS A 240 23.41 -19.83 10.73
C CYS A 240 22.97 -21.01 11.60
N LEU A 241 22.16 -20.74 12.63
CA LEU A 241 21.71 -21.75 13.61
C LEU A 241 20.86 -22.86 12.98
N SER A 242 20.12 -22.55 11.90
CA SER A 242 19.26 -23.51 11.19
C SER A 242 19.95 -24.20 10.00
N ALA A 243 21.24 -23.98 9.76
CA ALA A 243 21.90 -24.46 8.53
C ALA A 243 22.44 -25.90 8.60
N CYS A 244 22.68 -26.44 9.80
CA CYS A 244 23.35 -27.73 9.98
C CYS A 244 22.57 -28.66 10.93
N PRO A 245 22.40 -29.95 10.59
CA PRO A 245 21.77 -30.93 11.49
C PRO A 245 22.57 -31.12 12.78
N ASP A 246 23.90 -31.05 12.73
CA ASP A 246 24.77 -31.29 13.89
C ASP A 246 24.67 -30.20 14.96
N PHE A 247 24.08 -29.05 14.63
CA PHE A 247 23.74 -28.01 15.61
C PHE A 247 22.51 -28.36 16.45
N GLY A 248 21.67 -29.29 16.02
CA GLY A 248 20.43 -29.63 16.72
C GLY A 248 20.61 -29.94 18.21
N PRO A 249 21.52 -30.87 18.59
CA PRO A 249 21.77 -31.21 19.99
C PRO A 249 22.28 -30.05 20.87
N LEU A 250 22.86 -29.01 20.27
CA LEU A 250 23.37 -27.82 20.97
C LEU A 250 22.35 -26.67 20.99
N CYS A 251 21.68 -26.46 19.87
CA CYS A 251 20.74 -25.36 19.66
C CYS A 251 19.42 -25.60 20.37
N VAL A 252 18.85 -26.81 20.32
CA VAL A 252 17.54 -27.08 20.96
C VAL A 252 17.56 -26.82 22.47
N PRO A 253 18.61 -27.23 23.23
CA PRO A 253 18.75 -26.82 24.64
C PRO A 253 18.79 -25.30 24.83
N LEU A 254 19.58 -24.57 24.02
CA LEU A 254 19.63 -23.10 24.07
C LEU A 254 18.24 -22.48 23.84
N LEU A 255 17.49 -22.97 22.85
CA LEU A 255 16.13 -22.50 22.58
C LEU A 255 15.19 -22.79 23.75
N LEU A 256 15.26 -23.99 24.34
CA LEU A 256 14.44 -24.36 25.50
C LEU A 256 14.68 -23.44 26.71
N ASP A 257 15.94 -23.11 26.99
CA ASP A 257 16.28 -22.17 28.07
C ASP A 257 15.65 -20.79 27.85
N LYS A 258 15.65 -20.31 26.60
CA LYS A 258 15.05 -19.01 26.25
C LYS A 258 13.52 -19.05 26.20
N LEU A 259 12.93 -20.16 25.76
CA LEU A 259 11.48 -20.38 25.77
C LEU A 259 10.90 -20.37 27.19
N GLN A 260 11.68 -20.78 28.19
CA GLN A 260 11.29 -20.77 29.60
C GLN A 260 11.52 -19.43 30.30
N SER A 261 12.09 -18.43 29.61
CA SER A 261 12.29 -17.09 30.16
C SER A 261 11.00 -16.24 30.15
N ASP A 262 11.05 -15.07 30.78
CA ASP A 262 9.95 -14.08 30.77
C ASP A 262 10.10 -13.02 29.65
N VAL A 263 11.15 -13.11 28.83
CA VAL A 263 11.45 -12.11 27.79
C VAL A 263 10.74 -12.47 26.49
N GLN A 264 9.62 -11.79 26.19
CA GLN A 264 8.77 -12.11 25.02
C GLN A 264 9.53 -12.13 23.68
N SER A 265 10.46 -11.20 23.46
CA SER A 265 11.27 -11.18 22.24
C SER A 265 12.17 -12.40 22.12
N ALA A 266 12.76 -12.87 23.23
CA ALA A 266 13.60 -14.07 23.25
C ALA A 266 12.79 -15.34 22.98
N ILE A 267 11.57 -15.42 23.53
CA ILE A 267 10.65 -16.54 23.27
C ILE A 267 10.26 -16.55 21.80
N LEU A 268 9.89 -15.38 21.24
CA LEU A 268 9.53 -15.25 19.83
C LEU A 268 10.68 -15.69 18.92
N ASP A 269 11.88 -15.17 19.17
CA ASP A 269 13.08 -15.52 18.42
C ASP A 269 13.38 -17.02 18.52
N SER A 270 13.10 -17.65 19.67
CA SER A 270 13.29 -19.09 19.88
C SER A 270 12.29 -19.95 19.12
N LEU A 271 11.01 -19.57 19.15
CA LEU A 271 9.95 -20.26 18.40
C LEU A 271 10.19 -20.18 16.89
N LEU A 272 10.55 -19.01 16.37
CA LEU A 272 10.84 -18.83 14.95
C LEU A 272 12.13 -19.56 14.53
N THR A 273 13.15 -19.57 15.38
CA THR A 273 14.38 -20.33 15.11
C THR A 273 14.09 -21.83 15.07
N LEU A 274 13.27 -22.35 15.99
CA LEU A 274 12.82 -23.74 15.97
C LEU A 274 11.99 -24.07 14.73
N ALA A 275 11.12 -23.15 14.28
CA ALA A 275 10.33 -23.33 13.07
C ALA A 275 11.21 -23.50 11.82
N ASP A 276 12.30 -22.73 11.72
CA ASP A 276 13.23 -22.80 10.58
C ASP A 276 14.22 -23.98 10.69
N SER A 277 14.49 -24.50 11.89
CA SER A 277 15.54 -25.50 12.13
C SER A 277 15.06 -26.92 12.36
N ALA A 278 13.82 -27.15 12.84
CA ALA A 278 13.35 -28.48 13.26
C ALA A 278 13.48 -29.55 12.16
N VAL A 279 13.12 -29.20 10.90
CA VAL A 279 13.22 -30.13 9.77
C VAL A 279 14.68 -30.45 9.43
N VAL A 280 15.58 -29.47 9.56
CA VAL A 280 17.02 -29.63 9.31
C VAL A 280 17.65 -30.53 10.38
N TYR A 281 17.29 -30.36 11.65
CA TYR A 281 17.79 -31.20 12.75
C TYR A 281 17.28 -32.65 12.68
N GLY A 282 16.13 -32.86 12.00
CA GLY A 282 15.58 -34.18 11.70
C GLY A 282 14.91 -34.86 12.90
N SER A 283 14.23 -35.99 12.61
CA SER A 283 13.37 -36.67 13.58
C SER A 283 14.09 -37.06 14.87
N LYS A 284 15.33 -37.58 14.79
CA LYS A 284 16.07 -38.06 15.96
C LYS A 284 16.26 -36.96 17.02
N CYS A 285 16.74 -35.79 16.60
CA CYS A 285 16.96 -34.66 17.50
C CYS A 285 15.64 -34.10 18.04
N VAL A 286 14.65 -33.87 17.16
CA VAL A 286 13.36 -33.30 17.58
C VAL A 286 12.63 -34.23 18.55
N LYS A 287 12.68 -35.55 18.32
CA LYS A 287 12.07 -36.57 19.18
C LYS A 287 12.68 -36.59 20.59
N GLU A 288 13.99 -36.40 20.70
CA GLU A 288 14.70 -36.36 21.99
C GLU A 288 14.16 -35.23 22.89
N PHE A 289 13.84 -34.07 22.31
CA PHE A 289 13.37 -32.89 23.03
C PHE A 289 11.86 -32.62 22.89
N GLN A 290 11.09 -33.54 22.29
CA GLN A 290 9.67 -33.34 21.92
C GLN A 290 8.80 -32.86 23.09
N GLY A 291 8.87 -33.56 24.23
CA GLY A 291 8.01 -33.27 25.39
C GLY A 291 8.22 -31.86 25.97
N PRO A 292 9.45 -31.47 26.33
CA PRO A 292 9.76 -30.11 26.79
C PRO A 292 9.36 -29.02 25.78
N LEU A 293 9.65 -29.22 24.48
CA LEU A 293 9.29 -28.26 23.42
C LEU A 293 7.78 -28.08 23.33
N TYR A 294 7.03 -29.19 23.25
CA TYR A 294 5.58 -29.17 23.20
C TYR A 294 4.96 -28.45 24.40
N ARG A 295 5.51 -28.66 25.61
CA ARG A 295 5.03 -27.98 26.83
C ARG A 295 5.16 -26.46 26.73
N CYS A 296 6.31 -25.96 26.26
CA CYS A 296 6.55 -24.52 26.12
C CYS A 296 5.62 -23.91 25.06
N ILE A 297 5.51 -24.55 23.89
CA ILE A 297 4.60 -24.14 22.80
C ILE A 297 3.14 -24.12 23.26
N LYS A 298 2.70 -25.17 23.98
CA LYS A 298 1.36 -25.26 24.53
C LYS A 298 1.06 -24.11 25.49
N GLN A 299 2.01 -23.75 26.35
CA GLN A 299 1.83 -22.65 27.30
C GLN A 299 1.54 -21.33 26.58
N GLU A 300 2.29 -21.00 25.52
CA GLU A 300 2.08 -19.77 24.74
C GLU A 300 0.76 -19.77 23.95
N ILE A 301 0.23 -20.95 23.57
CA ILE A 301 -1.08 -21.04 22.91
C ILE A 301 -2.25 -20.94 23.92
N PHE A 302 -2.10 -21.52 25.12
CA PHE A 302 -3.15 -21.55 26.14
C PHE A 302 -3.20 -20.28 26.99
N SER A 303 -2.07 -19.58 27.12
CA SER A 303 -1.94 -18.34 27.88
C SER A 303 -1.21 -17.30 27.03
N PRO A 304 -1.85 -16.82 25.96
CA PRO A 304 -1.19 -16.00 24.95
C PRO A 304 -0.76 -14.66 25.53
N ARG A 305 0.54 -14.39 25.47
CA ARG A 305 1.15 -13.10 25.85
C ARG A 305 1.04 -12.06 24.72
N SER A 306 1.16 -12.51 23.47
CA SER A 306 0.96 -11.69 22.26
C SER A 306 0.48 -12.55 21.09
N PRO A 307 -0.24 -12.00 20.09
CA PRO A 307 -0.67 -12.76 18.91
C PRO A 307 0.49 -13.30 18.06
N GLU A 308 1.62 -12.58 18.01
CA GLU A 308 2.82 -12.97 17.29
C GLU A 308 3.42 -14.26 17.88
N LEU A 309 3.48 -14.36 19.21
CA LEU A 309 3.97 -15.56 19.91
C LEU A 309 3.10 -16.77 19.61
N VAL A 310 1.78 -16.59 19.49
CA VAL A 310 0.90 -17.72 19.14
C VAL A 310 1.14 -18.19 17.71
N SER A 311 1.30 -17.26 16.77
CA SER A 311 1.61 -17.62 15.37
C SER A 311 2.98 -18.31 15.23
N ALA A 312 3.99 -17.83 15.96
CA ALA A 312 5.30 -18.47 16.00
C ALA A 312 5.24 -19.87 16.66
N SER A 313 4.41 -20.03 17.70
CA SER A 313 4.16 -21.32 18.36
C SER A 313 3.50 -22.33 17.42
N GLU A 314 2.51 -21.89 16.65
CA GLU A 314 1.86 -22.72 15.62
C GLU A 314 2.85 -23.12 14.53
N SER A 315 3.72 -22.20 14.09
CA SER A 315 4.75 -22.47 13.09
C SER A 315 5.81 -23.47 13.59
N ALA A 316 6.27 -23.30 14.83
CA ALA A 316 7.20 -24.22 15.49
C ALA A 316 6.60 -25.63 15.63
N LEU A 317 5.33 -25.73 16.06
CA LEU A 317 4.65 -27.01 16.19
C LEU A 317 4.43 -27.69 14.83
N SER A 318 4.13 -26.91 13.79
CA SER A 318 4.04 -27.39 12.41
C SER A 318 5.38 -27.97 11.96
N ALA A 319 6.49 -27.27 12.20
CA ALA A 319 7.83 -27.71 11.84
C ALA A 319 8.26 -28.97 12.60
N MET A 320 7.90 -29.08 13.89
CA MET A 320 8.09 -30.32 14.67
C MET A 320 7.31 -31.49 14.05
N GLY A 321 6.03 -31.28 13.71
CA GLY A 321 5.22 -32.29 13.03
C GLY A 321 5.82 -32.72 11.68
N ALA A 322 6.38 -31.77 10.93
CA ALA A 322 7.08 -32.04 9.67
C ALA A 322 8.35 -32.87 9.89
N ALA A 323 9.18 -32.50 10.87
CA ALA A 323 10.45 -33.16 11.18
C ALA A 323 10.27 -34.61 11.66
N LEU A 324 9.19 -34.88 12.41
CA LEU A 324 8.83 -36.20 12.92
C LEU A 324 8.07 -37.06 11.89
N SER A 325 7.68 -36.48 10.76
CA SER A 325 6.95 -37.21 9.71
C SER A 325 7.86 -38.15 8.93
N PRO A 326 7.32 -39.27 8.40
CA PRO A 326 8.10 -40.18 7.57
C PRO A 326 8.71 -39.46 6.36
N GLN A 327 9.99 -39.72 6.09
CA GLN A 327 10.60 -39.29 4.84
C GLN A 327 10.02 -40.07 3.66
N PRO A 328 9.98 -39.50 2.45
CA PRO A 328 9.46 -40.17 1.25
C PRO A 328 10.15 -41.52 1.02
N GLY A 329 9.37 -42.61 0.94
CA GLY A 329 9.87 -43.97 0.65
C GLY A 329 10.14 -44.86 1.87
N LEU A 330 10.02 -44.35 3.11
CA LEU A 330 10.08 -45.16 4.34
C LEU A 330 8.69 -45.68 4.75
N SER A 331 8.65 -46.72 5.58
CA SER A 331 7.40 -47.28 6.12
C SER A 331 6.61 -46.25 6.91
N THR A 332 5.31 -46.15 6.64
CA THR A 332 4.38 -45.21 7.30
C THR A 332 3.69 -45.80 8.53
N GLU A 333 4.05 -47.01 8.96
CA GLU A 333 3.40 -47.67 10.10
C GLU A 333 4.05 -47.23 11.43
N ASN A 334 3.24 -46.70 12.35
CA ASN A 334 3.67 -46.22 13.68
C ASN A 334 4.84 -45.23 13.62
N SER A 335 4.68 -44.19 12.82
CA SER A 335 5.70 -43.14 12.69
C SER A 335 5.82 -42.29 13.97
N ASP A 336 6.94 -41.56 14.11
CA ASP A 336 7.15 -40.68 15.26
C ASP A 336 6.08 -39.59 15.35
N VAL A 337 5.64 -39.07 14.20
CA VAL A 337 4.53 -38.11 14.15
C VAL A 337 3.20 -38.74 14.57
N ASP A 338 2.94 -40.02 14.33
CA ASP A 338 1.71 -40.68 14.82
C ASP A 338 1.68 -40.74 16.34
N VAL A 339 2.83 -41.00 16.98
CA VAL A 339 2.97 -40.98 18.44
C VAL A 339 2.74 -39.57 18.95
N PHE A 340 3.32 -38.57 18.30
CA PHE A 340 3.15 -37.18 18.70
C PHE A 340 1.69 -36.70 18.53
N ILE A 341 1.03 -37.04 17.43
CA ILE A 341 -0.40 -36.73 17.23
C ILE A 341 -1.23 -37.38 18.34
N LYS A 342 -0.98 -38.64 18.69
CA LYS A 342 -1.70 -39.31 19.79
C LYS A 342 -1.50 -38.58 21.13
N GLU A 343 -0.29 -38.14 21.43
CA GLU A 343 0.03 -37.35 22.64
C GLU A 343 -0.78 -36.04 22.68
N VAL A 344 -0.72 -35.24 21.61
CA VAL A 344 -1.42 -33.95 21.52
C VAL A 344 -2.94 -34.13 21.51
N MET A 345 -3.45 -35.15 20.82
CA MET A 345 -4.87 -35.52 20.82
C MET A 345 -5.34 -35.92 22.21
N GLN A 346 -4.57 -36.75 22.95
CA GLN A 346 -4.95 -37.21 24.28
C GLN A 346 -5.03 -36.05 25.28
N ASP A 347 -4.08 -35.12 25.23
CA ASP A 347 -4.08 -33.91 26.06
C ASP A 347 -5.23 -32.94 25.70
N SER A 348 -5.60 -32.88 24.42
CA SER A 348 -6.67 -32.00 23.90
C SER A 348 -8.08 -32.57 24.11
N LYS A 349 -8.26 -33.89 24.07
CA LYS A 349 -9.57 -34.58 23.98
C LYS A 349 -10.58 -34.13 25.04
N ARG A 350 -10.13 -33.92 26.28
CA ARG A 350 -11.01 -33.49 27.38
C ARG A 350 -11.66 -32.13 27.13
N HIS A 351 -10.99 -31.23 26.40
CA HIS A 351 -11.52 -29.88 26.10
C HIS A 351 -12.56 -29.88 24.97
N PHE A 352 -12.67 -30.97 24.21
CA PHE A 352 -13.73 -31.16 23.19
C PHE A 352 -15.02 -31.74 23.80
N VAL A 353 -15.00 -32.18 25.06
CA VAL A 353 -16.19 -32.73 25.74
C VAL A 353 -16.78 -31.74 26.76
N ASP A 354 -16.00 -30.72 27.12
CA ASP A 354 -16.34 -29.68 28.09
C ASP A 354 -17.47 -28.75 27.60
N GLU A 355 -18.38 -28.39 28.49
CA GLU A 355 -19.59 -27.63 28.15
C GLU A 355 -19.32 -26.13 27.89
N ASP A 356 -18.29 -25.58 28.54
CA ASP A 356 -17.96 -24.16 28.51
C ASP A 356 -17.12 -23.74 27.28
N LEU A 357 -16.58 -24.69 26.51
CA LEU A 357 -15.72 -24.48 25.32
C LEU A 357 -14.52 -23.53 25.52
N ARG A 358 -14.15 -23.15 26.75
CA ARG A 358 -13.07 -22.17 27.00
C ARG A 358 -11.72 -22.63 26.43
N LEU A 359 -11.41 -23.91 26.61
CA LEU A 359 -10.14 -24.51 26.16
C LEU A 359 -10.26 -25.20 24.79
N PHE A 360 -11.45 -25.20 24.18
CA PHE A 360 -11.70 -25.78 22.86
C PHE A 360 -10.89 -25.08 21.76
N GLY A 361 -10.91 -23.74 21.76
CA GLY A 361 -10.17 -22.91 20.80
C GLY A 361 -8.66 -23.17 20.83
N PRO A 362 -7.97 -22.98 21.98
CA PRO A 362 -6.53 -23.26 22.10
C PRO A 362 -6.15 -24.69 21.72
N SER A 363 -6.95 -25.69 22.13
CA SER A 363 -6.69 -27.10 21.79
C SER A 363 -6.82 -27.37 20.30
N SER A 364 -7.80 -26.75 19.65
CA SER A 364 -7.98 -26.88 18.20
C SER A 364 -6.85 -26.20 17.43
N ARG A 365 -6.28 -25.10 17.95
CA ARG A 365 -5.10 -24.44 17.34
C ARG A 365 -3.87 -25.35 17.35
N LEU A 366 -3.61 -26.08 18.44
CA LEU A 366 -2.53 -27.08 18.47
C LEU A 366 -2.69 -28.14 17.37
N LEU A 367 -3.91 -28.69 17.25
CA LEU A 367 -4.21 -29.73 16.26
C LEU A 367 -4.16 -29.19 14.83
N LEU A 368 -4.68 -27.98 14.59
CA LEU A 368 -4.57 -27.30 13.29
C LEU A 368 -3.10 -27.03 12.92
N ALA A 369 -2.25 -26.63 13.86
CA ALA A 369 -0.83 -26.45 13.58
C ALA A 369 -0.17 -27.78 13.16
N LEU A 370 -0.51 -28.90 13.78
CA LEU A 370 0.00 -30.21 13.33
C LEU A 370 -0.45 -30.58 11.92
N THR A 371 -1.66 -30.20 11.49
CA THR A 371 -2.10 -30.46 10.10
C THR A 371 -1.25 -29.73 9.06
N GLN A 372 -0.60 -28.65 9.46
CA GLN A 372 0.27 -27.86 8.60
C GLN A 372 1.68 -28.46 8.44
N GLY A 373 2.09 -29.41 9.29
CA GLY A 373 3.44 -29.97 9.26
C GLY A 373 3.72 -30.86 8.04
N SER A 374 2.85 -31.83 7.78
CA SER A 374 2.98 -32.74 6.64
C SER A 374 1.64 -33.28 6.19
N GLU A 375 1.57 -33.82 4.98
CA GLU A 375 0.34 -34.43 4.47
C GLU A 375 -0.09 -35.63 5.34
N HIS A 376 0.89 -36.41 5.84
CA HIS A 376 0.62 -37.55 6.71
C HIS A 376 0.02 -37.10 8.06
N ALA A 377 0.61 -36.06 8.67
CA ALA A 377 0.10 -35.50 9.91
C ALA A 377 -1.30 -34.90 9.74
N CYS A 378 -1.53 -34.20 8.61
CA CYS A 378 -2.83 -33.68 8.21
C CYS A 378 -3.89 -34.79 8.18
N CYS A 379 -3.63 -35.88 7.46
CA CYS A 379 -4.55 -37.02 7.38
C CYS A 379 -4.83 -37.63 8.76
N GLY A 380 -3.78 -37.84 9.57
CA GLY A 380 -3.89 -38.46 10.90
C GLY A 380 -4.71 -37.64 11.90
N VAL A 381 -4.56 -36.30 11.88
CA VAL A 381 -5.32 -35.38 12.74
C VAL A 381 -6.77 -35.26 12.27
N ILE A 382 -7.00 -35.08 10.96
CA ILE A 382 -8.35 -34.92 10.38
C ILE A 382 -9.22 -36.14 10.69
N HIS A 383 -8.69 -37.35 10.49
CA HIS A 383 -9.42 -38.60 10.72
C HIS A 383 -9.90 -38.75 12.17
N GLN A 384 -9.17 -38.19 13.14
CA GLN A 384 -9.55 -38.27 14.56
C GLN A 384 -10.40 -37.08 15.02
N THR A 385 -10.21 -35.90 14.43
CA THR A 385 -10.80 -34.65 14.95
C THR A 385 -12.17 -34.35 14.35
N LEU A 386 -12.39 -34.62 13.05
CA LEU A 386 -13.69 -34.33 12.43
C LEU A 386 -14.85 -35.09 13.09
N PRO A 387 -14.77 -36.42 13.34
CA PRO A 387 -15.86 -37.13 14.02
C PRO A 387 -16.16 -36.57 15.41
N LEU A 388 -15.13 -36.13 16.15
CA LEU A 388 -15.32 -35.50 17.47
C LEU A 388 -16.09 -34.17 17.37
N LEU A 389 -15.80 -33.35 16.36
CA LEU A 389 -16.53 -32.10 16.12
C LEU A 389 -17.99 -32.34 15.71
N GLU A 390 -18.24 -33.37 14.91
CA GLU A 390 -19.60 -33.78 14.54
C GLU A 390 -20.41 -34.23 15.76
N ASP A 391 -19.81 -35.05 16.63
CA ASP A 391 -20.43 -35.49 17.89
C ASP A 391 -20.71 -34.29 18.82
N MET A 392 -19.77 -33.36 18.93
CA MET A 392 -19.97 -32.11 19.69
C MET A 392 -21.15 -31.31 19.14
N TYR A 393 -21.22 -31.11 17.82
CA TYR A 393 -22.30 -30.35 17.19
C TYR A 393 -23.68 -30.94 17.51
N ASN A 394 -23.77 -32.27 17.48
CA ASN A 394 -25.00 -32.99 17.80
C ASN A 394 -25.37 -32.91 19.29
N LYS A 395 -24.37 -32.89 20.20
CA LYS A 395 -24.56 -32.77 21.65
C LYS A 395 -25.02 -31.36 22.06
N PHE A 396 -24.38 -30.31 21.54
CA PHE A 396 -24.71 -28.93 21.90
C PHE A 396 -25.92 -28.42 21.14
N THR A 397 -26.76 -27.60 21.79
CA THR A 397 -27.97 -27.01 21.19
C THR A 397 -27.90 -25.49 21.04
N GLY A 398 -27.01 -24.82 21.78
CA GLY A 398 -26.84 -23.37 21.75
C GLY A 398 -26.26 -22.87 20.42
N ALA A 399 -26.89 -21.86 19.81
CA ALA A 399 -26.47 -21.33 18.51
C ALA A 399 -25.02 -20.82 18.49
N ASN A 400 -24.55 -20.17 19.56
CA ASN A 400 -23.18 -19.68 19.65
C ASN A 400 -22.14 -20.80 19.79
N GLN A 401 -22.45 -21.86 20.55
CA GLN A 401 -21.58 -23.04 20.66
C GLN A 401 -21.49 -23.76 19.33
N ARG A 402 -22.64 -24.02 18.69
CA ARG A 402 -22.73 -24.61 17.35
C ARG A 402 -21.99 -23.81 16.29
N LYS A 403 -22.08 -22.47 16.36
CA LYS A 403 -21.30 -21.57 15.50
C LYS A 403 -19.79 -21.83 15.64
N GLN A 404 -19.25 -21.84 16.86
CA GLN A 404 -17.82 -22.07 17.10
C GLN A 404 -17.36 -23.44 16.58
N ILE A 405 -18.20 -24.47 16.74
CA ILE A 405 -17.93 -25.83 16.26
C ILE A 405 -17.90 -25.85 14.73
N ILE A 406 -18.85 -25.21 14.05
CA ILE A 406 -18.89 -25.10 12.59
C ILE A 406 -17.66 -24.36 12.06
N GLU A 407 -17.31 -23.22 12.64
CA GLU A 407 -16.13 -22.44 12.22
C GLU A 407 -14.86 -23.29 12.35
N MET A 408 -14.76 -24.11 13.39
CA MET A 408 -13.62 -25.01 13.57
C MET A 408 -13.63 -26.20 12.60
N LEU A 409 -14.80 -26.81 12.41
CA LEU A 409 -15.00 -27.91 11.46
C LEU A 409 -14.59 -27.49 10.05
N VAL A 410 -15.00 -26.30 9.60
CA VAL A 410 -14.62 -25.75 8.29
C VAL A 410 -13.10 -25.52 8.20
N LYS A 411 -12.44 -25.04 9.27
CA LYS A 411 -10.98 -24.88 9.30
C LYS A 411 -10.25 -26.21 9.09
N PHE A 412 -10.69 -27.29 9.75
CA PHE A 412 -10.12 -28.63 9.55
C PHE A 412 -10.37 -29.15 8.13
N LEU A 413 -11.58 -28.96 7.58
CA LEU A 413 -11.88 -29.33 6.20
C LEU A 413 -10.97 -28.61 5.19
N CYS A 414 -10.65 -27.34 5.45
CA CYS A 414 -9.80 -26.53 4.58
C CYS A 414 -8.30 -26.80 4.71
N CYS A 415 -7.85 -27.63 5.68
CA CYS A 415 -6.42 -27.94 5.85
C CYS A 415 -5.82 -28.67 4.64
N SER A 416 -6.64 -29.38 3.85
CA SER A 416 -6.19 -30.08 2.64
C SER A 416 -5.74 -29.14 1.52
N LYS A 417 -6.16 -27.87 1.52
CA LYS A 417 -5.77 -26.87 0.50
C LYS A 417 -4.25 -26.69 0.37
N ARG A 418 -3.49 -27.00 1.42
CA ARG A 418 -2.03 -26.93 1.41
C ARG A 418 -1.37 -28.06 0.62
N PHE A 419 -2.06 -29.18 0.44
CA PHE A 419 -1.53 -30.41 -0.15
C PHE A 419 -2.31 -30.72 -1.43
N ASP A 420 -1.94 -30.04 -2.52
CA ASP A 420 -2.62 -30.08 -3.82
C ASP A 420 -2.99 -31.50 -4.27
N GLY A 421 -4.29 -31.81 -4.31
CA GLY A 421 -4.85 -33.04 -4.91
C GLY A 421 -4.39 -34.38 -4.32
N GLY A 422 -3.72 -34.37 -3.17
CA GLY A 422 -3.08 -35.54 -2.58
C GLY A 422 -4.00 -36.45 -1.75
N LYS A 423 -3.40 -37.30 -0.91
CA LYS A 423 -4.09 -38.18 0.04
C LYS A 423 -5.00 -37.39 0.99
N ALA A 424 -4.60 -36.18 1.40
CA ALA A 424 -5.42 -35.35 2.29
C ALA A 424 -6.75 -34.94 1.64
N ALA A 425 -6.75 -34.60 0.35
CA ALA A 425 -7.97 -34.27 -0.39
C ALA A 425 -8.93 -35.46 -0.49
N LYS A 426 -8.39 -36.67 -0.67
CA LYS A 426 -9.18 -37.92 -0.65
C LYS A 426 -9.84 -38.16 0.70
N VAL A 427 -9.09 -38.03 1.81
CA VAL A 427 -9.63 -38.17 3.17
C VAL A 427 -10.75 -37.17 3.43
N ILE A 428 -10.58 -35.90 2.99
CA ILE A 428 -11.63 -34.90 3.10
C ILE A 428 -12.86 -35.30 2.28
N ARG A 429 -12.69 -35.77 1.04
CA ARG A 429 -13.82 -36.22 0.19
C ARG A 429 -14.64 -37.33 0.85
N ASP A 430 -13.97 -38.27 1.52
CA ASP A 430 -14.62 -39.39 2.20
C ASP A 430 -15.39 -38.93 3.45
N LEU A 431 -14.93 -37.89 4.16
CA LEU A 431 -15.52 -37.38 5.40
C LEU A 431 -16.50 -36.20 5.21
N LEU A 432 -16.40 -35.49 4.08
CA LEU A 432 -17.19 -34.28 3.80
C LEU A 432 -18.72 -34.48 3.86
N PRO A 433 -19.33 -35.60 3.41
CA PRO A 433 -20.78 -35.73 3.37
C PRO A 433 -21.49 -35.51 4.73
N SER A 434 -20.93 -36.03 5.82
CA SER A 434 -21.48 -35.86 7.18
C SER A 434 -21.40 -34.39 7.64
N SER A 435 -20.24 -33.79 7.45
CA SER A 435 -19.96 -32.38 7.75
C SER A 435 -20.81 -31.41 6.90
N LEU A 436 -21.03 -31.73 5.62
CA LEU A 436 -21.89 -30.95 4.74
C LEU A 436 -23.34 -30.97 5.20
N LYS A 437 -23.84 -32.14 5.64
CA LYS A 437 -25.19 -32.26 6.21
C LYS A 437 -25.38 -31.36 7.43
N ILE A 438 -24.36 -31.26 8.29
CA ILE A 438 -24.37 -30.35 9.45
C ILE A 438 -24.52 -28.90 8.98
N LEU A 439 -23.67 -28.45 8.05
CA LEU A 439 -23.72 -27.08 7.51
C LEU A 439 -25.08 -26.77 6.88
N MET A 440 -25.57 -27.62 5.98
CA MET A 440 -26.86 -27.45 5.32
C MET A 440 -28.02 -27.40 6.33
N SER A 441 -28.00 -28.24 7.37
CA SER A 441 -29.03 -28.21 8.42
C SER A 441 -28.97 -26.95 9.29
N SER A 442 -27.80 -26.33 9.39
CA SER A 442 -27.56 -25.13 10.22
C SER A 442 -28.04 -23.86 9.53
N VAL A 443 -28.00 -23.85 8.19
CA VAL A 443 -28.55 -22.79 7.37
C VAL A 443 -30.06 -22.62 7.61
N SER A 444 -30.79 -23.73 7.67
CA SER A 444 -32.26 -23.74 7.80
C SER A 444 -32.80 -23.47 9.21
N GLN A 445 -31.94 -23.13 10.18
CA GLN A 445 -32.35 -22.83 11.56
C GLN A 445 -32.71 -21.35 11.74
N SER A 446 -33.51 -21.04 12.77
CA SER A 446 -34.00 -19.67 13.05
C SER A 446 -32.94 -18.68 13.57
N SER A 447 -31.68 -19.11 13.72
CA SER A 447 -30.62 -18.26 14.28
C SER A 447 -29.76 -17.62 13.20
N VAL A 448 -29.89 -16.30 13.05
CA VAL A 448 -29.07 -15.47 12.14
C VAL A 448 -27.58 -15.73 12.30
N THR A 449 -27.09 -15.85 13.54
CA THR A 449 -25.66 -16.07 13.83
C THR A 449 -25.15 -17.41 13.32
N LEU A 450 -25.96 -18.47 13.43
CA LEU A 450 -25.60 -19.81 13.01
C LEU A 450 -25.73 -19.95 11.50
N THR A 451 -26.80 -19.42 10.91
CA THR A 451 -27.00 -19.36 9.45
C THR A 451 -25.84 -18.62 8.77
N SER A 452 -25.43 -17.46 9.30
CA SER A 452 -24.31 -16.67 8.75
C SER A 452 -23.01 -17.49 8.71
N ALA A 453 -22.65 -18.14 9.83
CA ALA A 453 -21.43 -18.95 9.91
C ALA A 453 -21.49 -20.21 9.03
N ALA A 454 -22.66 -20.83 8.91
CA ALA A 454 -22.86 -22.00 8.05
C ALA A 454 -22.71 -21.62 6.57
N VAL A 455 -23.29 -20.51 6.13
CA VAL A 455 -23.17 -20.02 4.74
C VAL A 455 -21.74 -19.63 4.38
N GLU A 456 -21.03 -18.93 5.28
CA GLU A 456 -19.60 -18.64 5.11
C GLU A 456 -18.78 -19.93 5.01
N GLY A 457 -19.12 -20.93 5.83
CA GLY A 457 -18.52 -22.27 5.78
C GLY A 457 -18.75 -22.99 4.46
N LEU A 458 -19.98 -22.95 3.92
CA LEU A 458 -20.30 -23.49 2.60
C LEU A 458 -19.47 -22.82 1.50
N GLY A 459 -19.32 -21.49 1.55
CA GLY A 459 -18.43 -20.75 0.64
C GLY A 459 -16.99 -21.23 0.67
N GLN A 460 -16.44 -21.50 1.85
CA GLN A 460 -15.07 -22.03 1.98
C GLN A 460 -14.94 -23.45 1.42
N ILE A 461 -15.97 -24.29 1.55
CA ILE A 461 -15.98 -25.65 0.98
C ILE A 461 -16.05 -25.61 -0.54
N LEU A 462 -16.76 -24.65 -1.15
CA LEU A 462 -16.83 -24.50 -2.61
C LEU A 462 -15.46 -24.25 -3.25
N SER A 463 -14.53 -23.67 -2.50
CA SER A 463 -13.14 -23.47 -2.95
C SER A 463 -12.24 -24.72 -2.81
N LEU A 464 -12.78 -25.86 -2.37
CA LEU A 464 -12.06 -27.14 -2.31
C LEU A 464 -12.19 -27.89 -3.65
N PRO A 465 -11.10 -28.09 -4.42
CA PRO A 465 -11.15 -28.77 -5.71
C PRO A 465 -11.67 -30.22 -5.57
N ASP A 466 -12.63 -30.61 -6.42
CA ASP A 466 -13.17 -31.97 -6.53
C ASP A 466 -13.66 -32.60 -5.21
N ALA A 467 -13.99 -31.79 -4.20
CA ALA A 467 -14.41 -32.28 -2.89
C ALA A 467 -15.91 -32.64 -2.88
N LEU A 468 -16.74 -31.89 -3.63
CA LEU A 468 -18.19 -32.08 -3.71
C LEU A 468 -18.60 -32.91 -4.93
N SER A 469 -19.64 -33.73 -4.76
CA SER A 469 -20.32 -34.35 -5.91
C SER A 469 -21.06 -33.28 -6.73
N SER A 470 -21.32 -33.54 -8.02
CA SER A 470 -22.05 -32.59 -8.88
C SER A 470 -23.42 -32.20 -8.31
N LYS A 471 -24.11 -33.16 -7.68
CA LYS A 471 -25.41 -32.95 -7.05
C LYS A 471 -25.31 -32.11 -5.77
N ASP A 472 -24.33 -32.40 -4.91
CA ASP A 472 -24.15 -31.66 -3.66
C ASP A 472 -23.74 -30.22 -3.93
N LEU A 473 -22.86 -30.04 -4.91
CA LEU A 473 -22.44 -28.73 -5.38
C LEU A 473 -23.62 -27.88 -5.85
N GLU A 474 -24.48 -28.41 -6.72
CA GLU A 474 -25.67 -27.70 -7.20
C GLU A 474 -26.57 -27.31 -6.02
N THR A 475 -26.77 -28.22 -5.07
CA THR A 475 -27.57 -27.99 -3.87
C THR A 475 -27.00 -26.86 -3.00
N VAL A 476 -25.67 -26.84 -2.79
CA VAL A 476 -24.99 -25.78 -2.02
C VAL A 476 -25.11 -24.43 -2.73
N CYS A 477 -24.88 -24.39 -4.05
CA CYS A 477 -24.98 -23.15 -4.82
C CYS A 477 -26.39 -22.56 -4.73
N TRP A 478 -27.43 -23.37 -4.94
CA TRP A 478 -28.82 -22.93 -4.83
C TRP A 478 -29.18 -22.46 -3.42
N CYS A 479 -28.68 -23.14 -2.39
CA CYS A 479 -28.94 -22.76 -1.01
C CYS A 479 -28.35 -21.38 -0.67
N VAL A 480 -27.10 -21.12 -1.05
CA VAL A 480 -26.44 -19.82 -0.83
C VAL A 480 -27.14 -18.71 -1.62
N VAL A 481 -27.50 -18.97 -2.87
CA VAL A 481 -28.18 -17.99 -3.73
C VAL A 481 -29.56 -17.68 -3.18
N ASP A 482 -30.36 -18.68 -2.81
CA ASP A 482 -31.70 -18.47 -2.24
C ASP A 482 -31.67 -17.55 -1.01
N LEU A 483 -30.71 -17.77 -0.09
CA LEU A 483 -30.53 -16.91 1.08
C LEU A 483 -30.11 -15.49 0.72
N ALA A 484 -29.22 -15.34 -0.26
CA ALA A 484 -28.80 -14.02 -0.73
C ALA A 484 -30.00 -13.22 -1.28
N LEU A 485 -30.92 -13.90 -1.98
CA LEU A 485 -32.07 -13.28 -2.64
C LEU A 485 -33.27 -13.04 -1.73
N ASN A 486 -33.59 -14.03 -0.88
CA ASN A 486 -34.88 -14.09 -0.21
C ASN A 486 -34.79 -13.91 1.31
N SER A 487 -33.58 -13.89 1.90
CA SER A 487 -33.45 -13.64 3.34
C SER A 487 -33.87 -12.21 3.69
N THR A 488 -34.72 -12.06 4.70
CA THR A 488 -35.12 -10.75 5.23
C THR A 488 -34.01 -10.10 6.08
N ASP A 489 -33.10 -10.90 6.62
CA ASP A 489 -32.03 -10.42 7.50
C ASP A 489 -30.80 -9.93 6.71
N ARG A 490 -30.40 -8.67 6.96
CA ARG A 490 -29.29 -8.01 6.27
C ARG A 490 -27.94 -8.69 6.55
N LYS A 491 -27.74 -9.23 7.75
CA LYS A 491 -26.49 -9.89 8.15
C LYS A 491 -26.30 -11.20 7.40
N VAL A 492 -27.38 -11.99 7.26
CA VAL A 492 -27.35 -13.22 6.45
C VAL A 492 -27.01 -12.89 4.99
N ARG A 493 -27.65 -11.88 4.40
CA ARG A 493 -27.34 -11.45 3.02
C ARG A 493 -25.88 -11.02 2.88
N SER A 494 -25.33 -10.29 3.86
CA SER A 494 -23.91 -9.89 3.82
C SER A 494 -22.95 -11.08 3.90
N SER A 495 -23.28 -12.12 4.67
CA SER A 495 -22.48 -13.36 4.75
C SER A 495 -22.53 -14.20 3.47
N CYS A 496 -23.50 -13.97 2.58
CA CYS A 496 -23.59 -14.66 1.28
C CYS A 496 -22.65 -14.06 0.21
N VAL A 497 -22.12 -12.85 0.42
CA VAL A 497 -21.36 -12.10 -0.59
C VAL A 497 -20.12 -12.86 -1.09
N GLU A 498 -19.24 -13.27 -0.18
CA GLU A 498 -18.02 -14.02 -0.55
C GLU A 498 -18.34 -15.41 -1.11
N PRO A 499 -19.24 -16.21 -0.50
CA PRO A 499 -19.72 -17.45 -1.11
C PRO A 499 -20.22 -17.29 -2.55
N CYS A 500 -21.02 -16.26 -2.85
CA CYS A 500 -21.52 -16.01 -4.20
C CYS A 500 -20.41 -15.66 -5.20
N LYS A 501 -19.36 -14.92 -4.78
CA LYS A 501 -18.18 -14.68 -5.62
C LYS A 501 -17.46 -15.99 -5.94
N GLU A 502 -17.24 -16.84 -4.94
CA GLU A 502 -16.60 -18.13 -5.14
C GLU A 502 -17.43 -19.04 -6.06
N ILE A 503 -18.76 -19.08 -5.91
CA ILE A 503 -19.66 -19.80 -6.83
C ILE A 503 -19.43 -19.33 -8.28
N MET A 504 -19.41 -18.02 -8.53
CA MET A 504 -19.26 -17.48 -9.89
C MET A 504 -17.85 -17.71 -10.48
N LYS A 505 -16.81 -17.82 -9.65
CA LYS A 505 -15.46 -18.18 -10.09
C LYS A 505 -15.36 -19.65 -10.47
N VAL A 506 -15.92 -20.55 -9.65
CA VAL A 506 -15.77 -22.01 -9.84
C VAL A 506 -16.80 -22.58 -10.82
N TYR A 507 -18.03 -22.04 -10.84
CA TYR A 507 -19.15 -22.53 -11.66
C TYR A 507 -19.93 -21.39 -12.36
N PRO A 508 -19.28 -20.64 -13.27
CA PRO A 508 -19.89 -19.47 -13.93
C PRO A 508 -21.13 -19.77 -14.77
N GLN A 509 -21.36 -21.02 -15.18
CA GLN A 509 -22.53 -21.45 -15.95
C GLN A 509 -23.85 -21.25 -15.19
N ILE A 510 -23.85 -21.31 -13.85
CA ILE A 510 -25.07 -21.14 -13.04
C ILE A 510 -25.69 -19.75 -13.24
N SER A 511 -24.89 -18.76 -13.66
CA SER A 511 -25.36 -17.42 -13.99
C SER A 511 -26.51 -17.40 -15.02
N SER A 512 -26.59 -18.37 -15.93
CA SER A 512 -27.66 -18.44 -16.94
C SER A 512 -29.05 -18.63 -16.35
N GLU A 513 -29.15 -19.25 -15.17
CA GLU A 513 -30.43 -19.53 -14.52
C GLU A 513 -30.80 -18.47 -13.46
N ILE A 514 -29.80 -17.83 -12.86
CA ILE A 514 -29.98 -16.87 -11.76
C ILE A 514 -30.23 -15.46 -12.29
N LEU A 515 -29.46 -15.00 -13.27
CA LEU A 515 -29.48 -13.59 -13.71
C LEU A 515 -30.87 -13.13 -14.21
N PRO A 516 -31.59 -13.91 -15.05
CA PRO A 516 -32.91 -13.47 -15.51
C PRO A 516 -33.92 -13.29 -14.37
N LYS A 517 -33.86 -14.13 -13.33
CA LYS A 517 -34.72 -14.04 -12.14
C LYS A 517 -34.42 -12.80 -11.31
N LEU A 518 -33.15 -12.38 -11.29
CA LEU A 518 -32.72 -11.17 -10.60
C LEU A 518 -33.16 -9.91 -11.33
N VAL A 519 -32.95 -9.88 -12.64
CA VAL A 519 -33.28 -8.73 -13.50
C VAL A 519 -34.78 -8.46 -13.46
N ALA A 520 -35.62 -9.50 -13.44
CA ALA A 520 -37.07 -9.37 -13.32
C ALA A 520 -37.56 -8.71 -12.02
N LYS A 521 -36.75 -8.68 -10.96
CA LYS A 521 -37.08 -8.06 -9.67
C LYS A 521 -36.52 -6.64 -9.51
N ILE A 522 -35.77 -6.12 -10.48
CA ILE A 522 -35.15 -4.77 -10.39
C ILE A 522 -36.22 -3.68 -10.20
N ASP A 523 -37.38 -3.83 -10.84
CA ASP A 523 -38.45 -2.83 -10.78
C ASP A 523 -39.10 -2.73 -9.38
N THR A 524 -39.01 -3.78 -8.56
CA THR A 524 -39.61 -3.82 -7.21
C THR A 524 -38.59 -3.63 -6.10
N ASP A 525 -37.39 -4.22 -6.23
CA ASP A 525 -36.37 -4.29 -5.17
C ASP A 525 -34.96 -3.93 -5.69
N GLY A 526 -34.86 -2.99 -6.65
CA GLY A 526 -33.62 -2.65 -7.34
C GLY A 526 -32.47 -2.23 -6.42
N ASP A 527 -32.77 -1.51 -5.33
CA ASP A 527 -31.78 -1.06 -4.34
C ASP A 527 -31.09 -2.21 -3.59
N ALA A 528 -31.78 -3.33 -3.39
CA ALA A 528 -31.26 -4.52 -2.74
C ALA A 528 -30.56 -5.48 -3.73
N ILE A 529 -31.09 -5.59 -4.96
CA ILE A 529 -30.69 -6.61 -5.93
C ILE A 529 -29.48 -6.19 -6.76
N LEU A 530 -29.40 -4.92 -7.15
CA LEU A 530 -28.35 -4.46 -8.04
C LEU A 530 -26.94 -4.53 -7.43
N PRO A 531 -26.72 -4.20 -6.14
CA PRO A 531 -25.44 -4.46 -5.50
C PRO A 531 -25.03 -5.94 -5.53
N PHE A 532 -26.01 -6.85 -5.45
CA PHE A 532 -25.77 -8.29 -5.56
C PHE A 532 -25.37 -8.69 -6.98
N ILE A 533 -26.05 -8.19 -8.01
CA ILE A 533 -25.66 -8.39 -9.42
C ILE A 533 -24.21 -7.93 -9.66
N ALA A 534 -23.84 -6.76 -9.12
CA ALA A 534 -22.49 -6.22 -9.25
C ALA A 534 -21.42 -7.15 -8.64
N ILE A 535 -21.72 -7.80 -7.52
CA ILE A 535 -20.82 -8.75 -6.85
C ILE A 535 -20.60 -10.02 -7.67
N LEU A 536 -21.58 -10.45 -8.49
CA LEU A 536 -21.45 -11.65 -9.33
C LEU A 536 -20.53 -11.45 -10.54
N ALA A 537 -20.16 -10.20 -10.85
CA ALA A 537 -19.32 -9.81 -11.98
C ALA A 537 -17.82 -10.16 -11.77
N VAL A 538 -17.51 -11.42 -11.44
CA VAL A 538 -16.15 -11.91 -11.13
C VAL A 538 -15.58 -12.86 -12.19
N HIS A 539 -16.35 -13.18 -13.24
CA HIS A 539 -15.90 -14.05 -14.34
C HIS A 539 -16.36 -13.50 -15.69
N LYS A 540 -15.52 -13.63 -16.73
CA LYS A 540 -15.75 -13.03 -18.06
C LYS A 540 -17.12 -13.38 -18.67
N SER A 541 -17.52 -14.65 -18.61
CA SER A 541 -18.81 -15.09 -19.16
C SER A 541 -20.02 -14.57 -18.37
N VAL A 542 -19.83 -14.26 -17.09
CA VAL A 542 -20.89 -13.73 -16.22
C VAL A 542 -21.07 -12.25 -16.49
N ILE A 543 -19.97 -11.49 -16.60
CA ILE A 543 -20.01 -10.05 -16.94
C ILE A 543 -20.67 -9.82 -18.30
N SER A 544 -20.30 -10.61 -19.32
CA SER A 544 -20.88 -10.47 -20.67
C SER A 544 -22.42 -10.63 -20.63
N ARG A 545 -22.94 -11.58 -19.84
CA ARG A 545 -24.39 -11.76 -19.65
C ARG A 545 -25.04 -10.64 -18.84
N ILE A 546 -24.41 -10.23 -17.73
CA ILE A 546 -24.90 -9.12 -16.91
C ILE A 546 -24.99 -7.83 -17.76
N SER A 547 -23.98 -7.59 -18.59
CA SER A 547 -23.94 -6.48 -19.54
C SER A 547 -25.15 -6.47 -20.44
N GLU A 548 -25.41 -7.59 -21.13
CA GLU A 548 -26.55 -7.70 -22.06
C GLU A 548 -27.89 -7.40 -21.37
N GLU A 549 -28.16 -8.04 -20.23
CA GLU A 549 -29.41 -7.87 -19.49
C GLU A 549 -29.60 -6.44 -18.95
N LEU A 550 -28.57 -5.87 -18.32
CA LEU A 550 -28.65 -4.54 -17.74
C LEU A 550 -28.77 -3.45 -18.81
N LEU A 551 -28.07 -3.56 -19.93
CA LEU A 551 -28.15 -2.60 -21.03
C LEU A 551 -29.50 -2.68 -21.75
N ASN A 552 -30.04 -3.88 -21.96
CA ASN A 552 -31.38 -4.06 -22.53
C ASN A 552 -32.45 -3.43 -21.63
N LYS A 553 -32.39 -3.66 -20.31
CA LYS A 553 -33.31 -3.03 -19.36
C LYS A 553 -33.14 -1.51 -19.32
N LEU A 554 -31.90 -1.00 -19.33
CA LEU A 554 -31.63 0.43 -19.38
C LEU A 554 -32.22 1.09 -20.64
N GLN A 555 -32.15 0.42 -21.78
CA GLN A 555 -32.76 0.88 -23.03
C GLN A 555 -34.29 0.90 -22.97
N GLN A 556 -34.92 -0.09 -22.33
CA GLN A 556 -36.37 -0.12 -22.15
C GLN A 556 -36.84 1.03 -21.23
N GLU A 557 -36.17 1.23 -20.10
CA GLU A 557 -36.51 2.28 -19.14
C GLU A 557 -36.25 3.68 -19.69
N SER A 558 -35.23 3.88 -20.53
CA SER A 558 -34.97 5.18 -21.15
C SER A 558 -36.13 5.66 -22.05
N GLN A 559 -36.95 4.74 -22.56
CA GLN A 559 -38.10 5.02 -23.40
C GLN A 559 -39.41 5.22 -22.62
N ALA A 560 -39.48 4.77 -21.36
CA ALA A 560 -40.72 4.78 -20.56
C ALA A 560 -41.09 6.15 -19.99
N MET A 561 -40.14 7.10 -19.91
CA MET A 561 -40.35 8.53 -19.60
C MET A 561 -41.18 8.77 -18.30
N SER A 562 -40.87 8.05 -17.22
CA SER A 562 -41.52 8.19 -15.90
C SER A 562 -40.51 8.41 -14.75
N GLU A 563 -40.98 8.92 -13.60
CA GLU A 563 -40.14 9.08 -12.40
C GLU A 563 -39.59 7.74 -11.89
N SER A 564 -40.39 6.67 -11.98
CA SER A 564 -39.94 5.32 -11.67
C SER A 564 -38.85 4.85 -12.64
N ALA A 565 -38.98 5.16 -13.93
CA ALA A 565 -37.97 4.81 -14.93
C ALA A 565 -36.63 5.54 -14.69
N LEU A 566 -36.67 6.83 -14.32
CA LEU A 566 -35.47 7.59 -13.92
C LEU A 566 -34.79 6.93 -12.72
N GLN A 567 -35.55 6.53 -11.69
CA GLN A 567 -35.01 5.85 -10.52
C GLN A 567 -34.37 4.50 -10.87
N THR A 568 -35.02 3.71 -11.75
CA THR A 568 -34.47 2.44 -12.24
C THR A 568 -33.18 2.66 -13.05
N CYS A 569 -33.14 3.66 -13.92
CA CYS A 569 -31.92 4.05 -14.66
C CYS A 569 -30.77 4.44 -13.71
N LEU A 570 -31.05 5.20 -12.65
CA LEU A 570 -30.04 5.56 -11.64
C LEU A 570 -29.50 4.32 -10.92
N TRP A 571 -30.37 3.38 -10.54
CA TRP A 571 -29.91 2.15 -9.93
C TRP A 571 -29.06 1.30 -10.88
N ILE A 572 -29.49 1.13 -12.14
CA ILE A 572 -28.75 0.35 -13.13
C ILE A 572 -27.37 0.98 -13.39
N THR A 573 -27.31 2.30 -13.60
CA THR A 573 -26.03 2.97 -13.86
C THR A 573 -25.10 2.97 -12.64
N SER A 574 -25.64 3.01 -11.42
CA SER A 574 -24.86 2.77 -10.20
C SER A 574 -24.30 1.35 -10.16
N CYS A 575 -25.08 0.34 -10.56
CA CYS A 575 -24.63 -1.05 -10.65
C CYS A 575 -23.50 -1.22 -11.66
N LEU A 576 -23.59 -0.58 -12.84
CA LEU A 576 -22.50 -0.58 -13.83
C LEU A 576 -21.22 0.00 -13.22
N ASN A 577 -21.32 1.11 -12.49
CA ASN A 577 -20.18 1.68 -11.79
C ASN A 577 -19.60 0.70 -10.74
N ASP A 578 -20.43 0.04 -9.94
CA ASP A 578 -19.98 -0.96 -8.97
C ASP A 578 -19.28 -2.16 -9.65
N ILE A 579 -19.81 -2.64 -10.78
CA ILE A 579 -19.17 -3.70 -11.60
C ILE A 579 -17.76 -3.27 -12.02
N SER A 580 -17.57 -2.03 -12.48
CA SER A 580 -16.23 -1.54 -12.85
C SER A 580 -15.25 -1.48 -11.67
N ILE A 581 -15.75 -1.29 -10.45
CA ILE A 581 -14.96 -1.32 -9.22
C ILE A 581 -14.59 -2.76 -8.85
N TYR A 582 -15.54 -3.70 -8.90
CA TYR A 582 -15.30 -5.11 -8.59
C TYR A 582 -14.41 -5.82 -9.62
N ALA A 583 -14.44 -5.39 -10.88
CA ALA A 583 -13.57 -5.92 -11.93
C ALA A 583 -12.10 -5.53 -11.76
N ARG A 584 -11.76 -4.61 -10.85
CA ARG A 584 -10.36 -4.23 -10.57
C ARG A 584 -9.57 -5.44 -10.08
N GLY A 585 -8.49 -5.76 -10.80
CA GLY A 585 -7.65 -6.92 -10.51
C GLY A 585 -8.04 -8.20 -11.25
N ASN A 586 -9.11 -8.18 -12.06
CA ASN A 586 -9.47 -9.29 -12.95
C ASN A 586 -9.22 -8.92 -14.42
N SER A 587 -8.08 -9.34 -14.95
CA SER A 587 -7.65 -9.01 -16.33
C SER A 587 -8.62 -9.49 -17.41
N ASP A 588 -9.36 -10.57 -17.15
CA ASP A 588 -10.26 -11.17 -18.14
C ASP A 588 -11.57 -10.39 -18.31
N CYS A 589 -11.92 -9.58 -17.32
CA CYS A 589 -13.14 -8.78 -17.28
C CYS A 589 -12.97 -7.42 -17.97
N VAL A 590 -11.77 -6.83 -17.90
CA VAL A 590 -11.46 -5.48 -18.41
C VAL A 590 -11.76 -5.31 -19.92
N PRO A 591 -11.45 -6.27 -20.81
CA PRO A 591 -11.81 -6.15 -22.22
C PRO A 591 -13.31 -6.04 -22.47
N ILE A 592 -14.14 -6.78 -21.72
CA ILE A 592 -15.60 -6.74 -21.85
C ILE A 592 -16.12 -5.37 -21.42
N LEU A 593 -15.62 -4.85 -20.29
CA LEU A 593 -16.00 -3.51 -19.84
C LEU A 593 -15.65 -2.44 -20.88
N SER A 594 -14.42 -2.47 -21.41
CA SER A 594 -13.89 -1.40 -22.25
C SER A 594 -14.26 -1.47 -23.73
N LEU A 595 -14.41 -2.68 -24.29
CA LEU A 595 -14.65 -2.89 -25.72
C LEU A 595 -16.10 -3.28 -26.05
N GLU A 596 -16.89 -3.72 -25.06
CA GLU A 596 -18.30 -4.07 -25.26
C GLU A 596 -19.22 -3.10 -24.50
N MET A 597 -19.10 -3.03 -23.17
CA MET A 597 -20.03 -2.27 -22.33
C MET A 597 -19.93 -0.76 -22.53
N VAL A 598 -18.72 -0.19 -22.48
CA VAL A 598 -18.53 1.26 -22.67
C VAL A 598 -19.04 1.71 -24.05
N PRO A 599 -18.67 1.06 -25.17
CA PRO A 599 -19.24 1.39 -26.48
C PRO A 599 -20.76 1.29 -26.54
N ALA A 600 -21.37 0.27 -25.93
CA ALA A 600 -22.82 0.12 -25.88
C ALA A 600 -23.51 1.23 -25.07
N VAL A 601 -22.90 1.69 -23.96
CA VAL A 601 -23.37 2.86 -23.21
C VAL A 601 -23.35 4.13 -24.06
N TYR A 602 -22.24 4.38 -24.79
CA TYR A 602 -22.19 5.52 -25.72
C TYR A 602 -23.25 5.40 -26.81
N GLN A 603 -23.42 4.21 -27.39
CA GLN A 603 -24.45 3.96 -28.40
C GLN A 603 -25.84 4.29 -27.89
N LEU A 604 -26.17 3.85 -26.68
CA LEU A 604 -27.46 4.10 -26.06
C LEU A 604 -27.69 5.59 -25.80
N CYS A 605 -26.72 6.28 -25.19
CA CYS A 605 -26.84 7.70 -24.86
C CYS A 605 -26.97 8.56 -26.12
N VAL A 606 -26.13 8.32 -27.13
CA VAL A 606 -26.15 9.08 -28.37
C VAL A 606 -27.44 8.83 -29.16
N SER A 607 -27.92 7.58 -29.21
CA SER A 607 -29.18 7.26 -29.90
C SER A 607 -30.39 7.95 -29.25
N ASN A 608 -30.42 8.05 -27.92
CA ASN A 608 -31.48 8.77 -27.21
C ASN A 608 -31.35 10.30 -27.40
N ALA A 609 -30.15 10.86 -27.29
CA ALA A 609 -29.90 12.31 -27.46
C ALA A 609 -30.21 12.85 -28.87
N VAL A 610 -30.24 11.96 -29.85
CA VAL A 610 -30.48 12.26 -31.27
C VAL A 610 -31.92 11.92 -31.69
N SER A 611 -32.70 11.27 -30.82
CA SER A 611 -34.11 10.98 -31.05
C SER A 611 -34.99 12.24 -30.88
N ASP A 612 -36.14 12.27 -31.55
CA ASP A 612 -37.10 13.39 -31.48
C ASP A 612 -37.86 13.47 -30.12
N ASN A 613 -37.48 12.64 -29.14
CA ASN A 613 -38.14 12.59 -27.83
C ASN A 613 -37.66 13.72 -26.92
N TYR A 614 -38.56 14.62 -26.55
CA TYR A 614 -38.26 15.84 -25.80
C TYR A 614 -37.85 15.62 -24.32
N SER A 615 -37.97 14.41 -23.75
CA SER A 615 -37.46 14.09 -22.39
C SER A 615 -36.58 12.84 -22.37
N ASP A 616 -35.29 13.03 -22.65
CA ASP A 616 -34.30 11.96 -22.53
C ASP A 616 -33.85 11.80 -21.07
N ILE A 617 -34.22 10.66 -20.45
CA ILE A 617 -33.81 10.29 -19.09
C ILE A 617 -32.28 10.17 -18.99
N LEU A 618 -31.62 9.69 -20.04
CA LEU A 618 -30.17 9.46 -20.03
C LEU A 618 -29.36 10.75 -20.13
N SER A 619 -29.99 11.84 -20.57
CA SER A 619 -29.42 13.20 -20.54
C SER A 619 -29.50 13.86 -19.16
N SER A 620 -30.12 13.20 -18.16
CA SER A 620 -30.17 13.70 -16.78
C SER A 620 -28.77 13.81 -16.17
N PRO A 621 -28.42 14.93 -15.50
CA PRO A 621 -27.13 15.10 -14.83
C PRO A 621 -26.75 13.94 -13.91
N ASP A 622 -27.69 13.44 -13.10
CA ASP A 622 -27.40 12.37 -12.13
C ASP A 622 -27.03 11.05 -12.82
N VAL A 623 -27.70 10.72 -13.94
CA VAL A 623 -27.43 9.53 -14.75
C VAL A 623 -26.11 9.67 -15.50
N LEU A 624 -25.82 10.86 -16.05
CA LEU A 624 -24.56 11.11 -16.75
C LEU A 624 -23.36 11.04 -15.80
N GLN A 625 -23.50 11.49 -14.56
CA GLN A 625 -22.43 11.43 -13.57
C GLN A 625 -22.11 9.98 -13.14
N THR A 626 -23.13 9.13 -12.94
CA THR A 626 -22.90 7.69 -12.64
C THR A 626 -22.28 6.96 -13.83
N LEU A 627 -22.74 7.23 -15.06
CA LEU A 627 -22.12 6.69 -16.28
C LEU A 627 -20.69 7.19 -16.49
N SER A 628 -20.42 8.47 -16.21
CA SER A 628 -19.08 9.03 -16.28
C SER A 628 -18.14 8.35 -15.28
N ALA A 629 -18.63 8.04 -14.07
CA ALA A 629 -17.88 7.28 -13.08
C ALA A 629 -17.56 5.85 -13.56
N PHE A 630 -18.53 5.15 -14.16
CA PHE A 630 -18.32 3.83 -14.77
C PHE A 630 -17.26 3.87 -15.88
N ILE A 631 -17.36 4.82 -16.82
CA ILE A 631 -16.39 4.96 -17.92
C ILE A 631 -15.01 5.30 -17.38
N ARG A 632 -14.91 6.21 -16.40
CA ARG A 632 -13.65 6.58 -15.75
C ARG A 632 -12.99 5.36 -15.11
N ASN A 633 -13.74 4.64 -14.28
CA ASN A 633 -13.25 3.45 -13.57
C ASN A 633 -12.81 2.33 -14.52
N THR A 634 -13.39 2.28 -15.72
CA THR A 634 -12.95 1.35 -16.77
C THR A 634 -11.69 1.86 -17.49
N ALA A 635 -11.67 3.14 -17.88
CA ALA A 635 -10.58 3.75 -18.64
C ALA A 635 -9.24 3.72 -17.90
N ILE A 636 -9.24 3.91 -16.58
CA ILE A 636 -8.02 3.87 -15.72
C ILE A 636 -7.40 2.47 -15.62
N LEU A 637 -8.11 1.42 -16.01
CA LEU A 637 -7.60 0.04 -15.99
C LEU A 637 -6.91 -0.36 -17.29
N LEU A 638 -6.95 0.50 -18.32
CA LEU A 638 -6.48 0.15 -19.65
C LEU A 638 -4.99 0.44 -19.83
N ASP A 639 -4.32 -0.47 -20.53
CA ASP A 639 -2.99 -0.22 -21.08
C ASP A 639 -3.06 0.74 -22.28
N SER A 640 -1.92 1.31 -22.68
CA SER A 640 -1.86 2.30 -23.77
C SER A 640 -2.46 1.78 -25.09
N ARG A 641 -2.36 0.47 -25.36
CA ARG A 641 -2.88 -0.15 -26.59
C ARG A 641 -4.40 -0.23 -26.58
N THR A 642 -5.00 -0.74 -25.52
CA THR A 642 -6.46 -0.90 -25.42
C THR A 642 -7.13 0.45 -25.20
N PHE A 643 -6.50 1.34 -24.43
CA PHE A 643 -6.93 2.72 -24.30
C PHE A 643 -6.98 3.42 -25.67
N GLY A 644 -5.97 3.22 -26.54
CA GLY A 644 -5.97 3.78 -27.89
C GLY A 644 -7.18 3.38 -28.74
N LYS A 645 -7.68 2.15 -28.58
CA LYS A 645 -8.93 1.70 -29.25
C LYS A 645 -10.15 2.43 -28.72
N LEU A 646 -10.27 2.54 -27.40
CA LEU A 646 -11.36 3.29 -26.75
C LEU A 646 -11.33 4.77 -27.18
N TYR A 647 -10.15 5.39 -27.16
CA TYR A 647 -9.96 6.77 -27.61
C TYR A 647 -10.37 6.96 -29.07
N SER A 648 -9.95 6.06 -29.96
CA SER A 648 -10.34 6.11 -31.38
C SER A 648 -11.85 5.99 -31.56
N PHE A 649 -12.50 5.10 -30.82
CA PHE A 649 -13.97 4.98 -30.82
C PHE A 649 -14.64 6.29 -30.37
N VAL A 650 -14.21 6.87 -29.25
CA VAL A 650 -14.76 8.13 -28.73
C VAL A 650 -14.51 9.28 -29.71
N THR A 651 -13.36 9.30 -30.38
CA THR A 651 -13.05 10.32 -31.40
C THR A 651 -14.01 10.25 -32.59
N LYS A 652 -14.28 9.04 -33.10
CA LYS A 652 -15.28 8.84 -34.16
C LYS A 652 -16.68 9.30 -33.74
N VAL A 653 -17.08 9.04 -32.49
CA VAL A 653 -18.39 9.45 -31.97
C VAL A 653 -18.51 10.98 -31.91
N TYR A 654 -17.53 11.68 -31.33
CA TYR A 654 -17.63 13.12 -31.08
C TYR A 654 -17.23 13.99 -32.28
N CYS A 655 -16.29 13.55 -33.11
CA CYS A 655 -15.75 14.33 -34.22
C CYS A 655 -16.33 13.94 -35.59
N GLU A 656 -16.70 12.66 -35.78
CA GLU A 656 -17.17 12.14 -37.07
C GLU A 656 -18.66 11.77 -37.06
N ALA A 657 -19.35 11.90 -35.92
CA ALA A 657 -20.74 11.50 -35.72
C ALA A 657 -21.01 10.05 -36.16
N THR A 658 -20.07 9.15 -35.82
CA THR A 658 -20.12 7.73 -36.18
C THR A 658 -20.05 6.86 -34.92
N ILE A 659 -20.92 5.86 -34.84
CA ILE A 659 -20.93 4.86 -33.77
C ILE A 659 -20.51 3.53 -34.37
N GLY A 660 -19.36 3.01 -33.94
CA GLY A 660 -18.73 1.86 -34.60
C GLY A 660 -18.29 2.24 -36.02
N ASP A 661 -18.91 1.61 -37.02
CA ASP A 661 -18.72 1.90 -38.45
C ASP A 661 -19.99 2.49 -39.10
N VAL A 662 -21.00 2.88 -38.31
CA VAL A 662 -22.28 3.39 -38.80
C VAL A 662 -22.38 4.90 -38.55
N LYS A 663 -22.61 5.66 -39.63
CA LYS A 663 -22.86 7.10 -39.55
C LYS A 663 -24.28 7.36 -39.02
N LEU A 664 -24.41 8.29 -38.09
CA LEU A 664 -25.70 8.67 -37.53
C LEU A 664 -26.60 9.31 -38.59
N GLN A 665 -27.88 8.93 -38.61
CA GLN A 665 -28.86 9.43 -39.58
C GLN A 665 -29.25 10.89 -39.31
N ASN A 666 -29.36 11.23 -38.03
CA ASN A 666 -29.67 12.58 -37.55
C ASN A 666 -28.38 13.31 -37.13
N PRO A 667 -28.32 14.65 -37.22
CA PRO A 667 -27.12 15.40 -36.91
C PRO A 667 -26.76 15.30 -35.41
N PHE A 668 -25.53 14.82 -35.15
CA PHE A 668 -24.95 14.75 -33.82
C PHE A 668 -23.68 15.60 -33.77
N ALA A 669 -23.72 16.72 -33.06
CA ALA A 669 -22.61 17.66 -32.99
C ALA A 669 -22.46 18.23 -31.56
N PRO A 670 -22.19 17.37 -30.56
CA PRO A 670 -22.30 17.73 -29.13
C PRO A 670 -21.29 18.80 -28.67
N LEU A 671 -20.22 19.02 -29.44
CA LEU A 671 -19.17 20.00 -29.13
C LEU A 671 -19.44 21.40 -29.72
N GLN A 672 -20.51 21.57 -30.51
CA GLN A 672 -20.88 22.87 -31.07
C GLN A 672 -21.72 23.68 -30.07
N THR A 673 -21.57 25.01 -30.10
CA THR A 673 -22.26 25.92 -29.17
C THR A 673 -23.78 25.92 -29.35
N GLU A 674 -24.25 25.66 -30.57
CA GLU A 674 -25.67 25.61 -30.95
C GLU A 674 -26.29 24.21 -30.76
N ALA A 675 -25.53 23.24 -30.25
CA ALA A 675 -26.02 21.89 -30.05
C ALA A 675 -27.15 21.87 -29.00
N PRO A 676 -28.20 21.04 -29.22
CA PRO A 676 -29.25 20.86 -28.22
C PRO A 676 -28.68 20.43 -26.86
N PRO A 677 -29.29 20.84 -25.72
CA PRO A 677 -28.84 20.45 -24.39
C PRO A 677 -28.62 18.94 -24.24
N GLN A 678 -29.51 18.12 -24.82
CA GLN A 678 -29.45 16.64 -24.80
C GLN A 678 -28.18 16.09 -25.46
N GLN A 679 -27.65 16.76 -26.49
CA GLN A 679 -26.39 16.36 -27.12
C GLN A 679 -25.20 16.95 -26.37
N SER A 680 -25.26 18.25 -26.05
CA SER A 680 -24.11 18.97 -25.48
C SER A 680 -23.75 18.51 -24.07
N CYS A 681 -24.73 18.07 -23.25
CA CYS A 681 -24.47 17.55 -21.91
C CYS A 681 -23.67 16.24 -21.93
N LEU A 682 -23.64 15.51 -23.05
CA LEU A 682 -22.83 14.30 -23.21
C LEU A 682 -21.33 14.58 -23.12
N VAL A 683 -20.88 15.84 -23.16
CA VAL A 683 -19.49 16.21 -22.81
C VAL A 683 -19.05 15.63 -21.44
N THR A 684 -19.99 15.37 -20.53
CA THR A 684 -19.78 14.65 -19.25
C THR A 684 -19.14 13.27 -19.45
N LEU A 685 -19.51 12.57 -20.54
CA LEU A 685 -18.99 11.25 -20.92
C LEU A 685 -17.70 11.35 -21.74
N LEU A 686 -17.34 12.52 -22.27
CA LEU A 686 -16.04 12.74 -22.94
C LEU A 686 -14.90 12.86 -21.92
N THR A 687 -15.12 13.63 -20.85
CA THR A 687 -14.18 13.87 -19.74
C THR A 687 -13.47 12.61 -19.24
N PRO A 688 -14.16 11.51 -18.86
CA PRO A 688 -13.53 10.34 -18.26
C PRO A 688 -12.56 9.63 -19.20
N VAL A 689 -12.70 9.76 -20.53
CA VAL A 689 -11.76 9.16 -21.48
C VAL A 689 -10.60 10.11 -21.73
N VAL A 690 -10.86 11.34 -22.17
CA VAL A 690 -9.79 12.28 -22.56
C VAL A 690 -8.92 12.69 -21.36
N CYS A 691 -9.51 12.83 -20.18
CA CYS A 691 -8.77 13.25 -18.99
C CYS A 691 -8.08 12.10 -18.24
N SER A 692 -8.47 10.84 -18.48
CA SER A 692 -7.92 9.67 -17.76
C SER A 692 -6.95 8.82 -18.58
N CYS A 693 -6.40 9.32 -19.70
CA CYS A 693 -5.50 8.51 -20.52
C CYS A 693 -4.22 8.06 -19.76
N PRO A 694 -3.64 6.89 -20.06
CA PRO A 694 -2.40 6.45 -19.44
C PRO A 694 -1.27 7.47 -19.63
N LYS A 695 -0.36 7.59 -18.65
CA LYS A 695 0.75 8.59 -18.71
C LYS A 695 1.64 8.48 -19.95
N GLN A 696 1.75 7.27 -20.51
CA GLN A 696 2.57 6.99 -21.70
C GLN A 696 1.80 7.21 -23.02
N PHE A 697 0.49 7.47 -22.96
CA PHE A 697 -0.33 7.63 -24.15
C PHE A 697 -0.40 9.11 -24.56
N SER A 698 0.05 9.41 -25.78
CA SER A 698 -0.11 10.73 -26.40
C SER A 698 -1.47 10.83 -27.07
N ILE A 699 -2.24 11.85 -26.75
CA ILE A 699 -3.57 12.10 -27.34
C ILE A 699 -3.39 12.76 -28.72
N PRO A 700 -3.80 12.11 -29.82
CA PRO A 700 -3.83 12.73 -31.15
C PRO A 700 -4.90 13.82 -31.25
N ASP A 701 -4.63 14.89 -32.00
CA ASP A 701 -5.60 15.97 -32.31
C ASP A 701 -6.23 16.66 -31.07
N ILE A 702 -5.50 16.71 -29.95
CA ILE A 702 -6.01 17.29 -28.69
C ILE A 702 -6.44 18.76 -28.83
N GLU A 703 -5.80 19.49 -29.74
CA GLU A 703 -6.11 20.88 -30.11
C GLU A 703 -7.57 21.05 -30.57
N LYS A 704 -8.11 20.08 -31.33
CA LYS A 704 -9.51 20.14 -31.79
C LYS A 704 -10.50 20.12 -30.63
N TYR A 705 -10.21 19.30 -29.62
CA TYR A 705 -11.00 19.26 -28.38
C TYR A 705 -10.79 20.54 -27.57
N GLN A 706 -9.55 21.02 -27.46
CA GLN A 706 -9.22 22.25 -26.74
C GLN A 706 -10.02 23.45 -27.27
N ASP A 707 -10.03 23.67 -28.58
CA ASP A 707 -10.75 24.79 -29.19
C ASP A 707 -12.27 24.66 -29.02
N SER A 708 -12.81 23.48 -29.32
CA SER A 708 -14.25 23.22 -29.21
C SER A 708 -14.75 23.38 -27.77
N LEU A 709 -14.02 22.83 -26.79
CA LEU A 709 -14.37 22.94 -25.36
C LEU A 709 -14.18 24.37 -24.84
N THR A 710 -13.22 25.11 -25.39
CA THR A 710 -13.01 26.53 -25.07
C THR A 710 -14.25 27.35 -25.44
N ASP A 711 -14.76 27.18 -26.66
CA ASP A 711 -15.97 27.88 -27.11
C ASP A 711 -17.23 27.37 -26.40
N LEU A 712 -17.37 26.06 -26.23
CA LEU A 712 -18.54 25.44 -25.58
C LEU A 712 -18.71 25.91 -24.13
N SER A 713 -17.63 25.94 -23.36
CA SER A 713 -17.67 26.39 -21.95
C SER A 713 -17.95 27.88 -21.78
N LEU A 714 -17.68 28.70 -22.80
CA LEU A 714 -17.95 30.14 -22.77
C LEU A 714 -19.35 30.50 -23.30
N ARG A 715 -19.80 29.82 -24.35
CA ARG A 715 -20.92 30.28 -25.20
C ARG A 715 -22.16 29.37 -25.18
N SER A 716 -22.10 28.16 -24.61
CA SER A 716 -23.28 27.30 -24.55
C SER A 716 -24.42 27.93 -23.73
N ASN A 717 -25.65 27.78 -24.21
CA ASN A 717 -26.85 28.25 -23.51
C ASN A 717 -27.28 27.35 -22.33
N HIS A 718 -26.58 26.23 -22.10
CA HIS A 718 -26.88 25.27 -21.04
C HIS A 718 -25.81 25.30 -19.94
N ASP A 719 -26.22 25.67 -18.72
CA ASP A 719 -25.31 25.90 -17.59
C ASP A 719 -24.51 24.66 -17.20
N TYR A 720 -25.16 23.49 -17.18
CA TYR A 720 -24.50 22.21 -16.89
C TYR A 720 -23.45 21.88 -17.96
N THR A 721 -23.77 22.06 -19.24
CA THR A 721 -22.81 21.87 -20.34
C THR A 721 -21.59 22.79 -20.18
N ARG A 722 -21.79 24.08 -19.84
CA ARG A 722 -20.67 25.02 -19.65
C ARG A 722 -19.73 24.55 -18.54
N SER A 723 -20.29 24.09 -17.42
CA SER A 723 -19.53 23.53 -16.30
C SER A 723 -18.71 22.31 -16.70
N GLU A 724 -19.35 21.32 -17.31
CA GLU A 724 -18.68 20.06 -17.67
C GLU A 724 -17.65 20.26 -18.80
N ALA A 725 -17.90 21.16 -19.74
CA ALA A 725 -16.93 21.55 -20.75
C ALA A 725 -15.69 22.23 -20.15
N ALA A 726 -15.88 23.12 -19.15
CA ALA A 726 -14.77 23.78 -18.45
C ALA A 726 -13.93 22.77 -17.65
N LYS A 727 -14.58 21.80 -17.00
CA LYS A 727 -13.90 20.68 -16.33
C LYS A 727 -13.06 19.87 -17.32
N CYS A 728 -13.66 19.42 -18.42
CA CYS A 728 -12.97 18.64 -19.44
C CYS A 728 -11.75 19.39 -20.01
N LEU A 729 -11.93 20.67 -20.36
CA LEU A 729 -10.85 21.55 -20.80
C LEU A 729 -9.71 21.62 -19.78
N SER A 730 -10.02 21.76 -18.48
CA SER A 730 -9.00 21.81 -17.44
C SER A 730 -8.18 20.53 -17.32
N GLY A 731 -8.82 19.36 -17.50
CA GLY A 731 -8.14 18.07 -17.53
C GLY A 731 -7.16 17.95 -18.70
N ILE A 732 -7.55 18.44 -19.88
CA ILE A 732 -6.68 18.53 -21.06
C ILE A 732 -5.48 19.45 -20.78
N LEU A 733 -5.71 20.68 -20.31
CA LEU A 733 -4.64 21.67 -20.06
C LEU A 733 -3.67 21.24 -18.95
N ASN A 734 -4.15 20.51 -17.95
CA ASN A 734 -3.30 19.96 -16.89
C ASN A 734 -2.30 18.91 -17.44
N ARG A 735 -2.63 18.27 -18.56
CA ARG A 735 -1.84 17.20 -19.15
C ARG A 735 -1.07 17.62 -20.40
N ALA A 736 -1.43 18.75 -20.98
CA ALA A 736 -0.75 19.31 -22.14
C ALA A 736 0.76 19.50 -21.88
N PRO A 737 1.62 19.31 -22.90
CA PRO A 737 3.04 19.65 -22.82
C PRO A 737 3.23 21.17 -22.60
N ASP A 738 4.40 21.56 -22.06
CA ASP A 738 4.79 22.97 -21.91
C ASP A 738 5.57 23.44 -23.15
N ASP A 739 4.89 23.57 -24.27
CA ASP A 739 5.44 24.02 -25.55
C ASP A 739 5.01 25.46 -25.91
N GLU A 740 5.42 25.94 -27.09
CA GLU A 740 5.09 27.27 -27.60
C GLU A 740 3.59 27.44 -27.85
N ASP A 741 2.91 26.40 -28.35
CA ASP A 741 1.47 26.43 -28.64
C ASP A 741 0.66 26.61 -27.35
N MET A 742 1.01 25.89 -26.29
CA MET A 742 0.41 26.06 -24.97
C MET A 742 0.67 27.47 -24.40
N ALA A 743 1.87 28.02 -24.59
CA ALA A 743 2.18 29.38 -24.15
C ALA A 743 1.34 30.44 -24.89
N VAL A 744 1.19 30.30 -26.21
CA VAL A 744 0.34 31.17 -27.04
C VAL A 744 -1.12 31.06 -26.60
N TYR A 745 -1.64 29.85 -26.43
CA TYR A 745 -3.00 29.62 -25.99
C TYR A 745 -3.28 30.28 -24.62
N LEU A 746 -2.40 30.04 -23.64
CA LEU A 746 -2.56 30.64 -22.31
C LEU A 746 -2.50 32.17 -22.34
N GLN A 747 -1.62 32.75 -23.16
CA GLN A 747 -1.55 34.21 -23.29
C GLN A 747 -2.84 34.77 -23.91
N GLN A 748 -3.36 34.14 -24.97
CA GLN A 748 -4.65 34.53 -25.56
C GLN A 748 -5.81 34.41 -24.56
N ARG A 749 -5.84 33.35 -23.74
CA ARG A 749 -6.85 33.17 -22.69
C ARG A 749 -6.74 34.26 -21.62
N PHE A 750 -5.52 34.55 -21.16
CA PHE A 750 -5.28 35.61 -20.18
C PHE A 750 -5.80 36.97 -20.68
N ASP A 751 -5.43 37.36 -21.90
CA ASP A 751 -5.86 38.62 -22.51
C ASP A 751 -7.39 38.67 -22.70
N PHE A 752 -8.01 37.54 -23.05
CA PHE A 752 -9.46 37.42 -23.16
C PHE A 752 -10.16 37.59 -21.81
N TYR A 753 -9.65 36.96 -20.75
CA TYR A 753 -10.21 37.07 -19.40
C TYR A 753 -10.11 38.49 -18.85
N GLU A 754 -8.94 39.14 -18.96
CA GLU A 754 -8.74 40.54 -18.55
C GLU A 754 -9.74 41.49 -19.24
N LYS A 755 -9.93 41.31 -20.55
CA LYS A 755 -10.82 42.17 -21.33
C LYS A 755 -12.30 41.95 -21.02
N THR A 756 -12.71 40.71 -20.79
CA THR A 756 -14.14 40.35 -20.71
C THR A 756 -14.71 40.49 -19.30
N MET A 757 -13.91 40.26 -18.26
CA MET A 757 -14.36 40.28 -16.86
C MET A 757 -14.65 41.67 -16.29
N THR A 758 -14.51 42.72 -17.08
CA THR A 758 -14.66 44.13 -16.67
C THR A 758 -15.95 44.79 -17.17
N PHE A 759 -16.62 44.27 -18.21
CA PHE A 759 -17.69 45.00 -18.91
C PHE A 759 -18.85 44.17 -19.51
N ASP A 760 -18.93 42.83 -19.33
CA ASP A 760 -19.85 41.97 -20.11
C ASP A 760 -20.81 41.10 -19.27
N SER A 761 -22.03 40.86 -19.77
CA SER A 761 -23.01 39.92 -19.21
C SER A 761 -22.56 38.45 -19.24
N LYS A 762 -21.51 38.15 -20.02
CA LYS A 762 -20.81 36.85 -20.07
C LYS A 762 -19.75 36.66 -18.98
N ALA A 763 -19.62 37.60 -18.05
CA ALA A 763 -18.57 37.55 -17.02
C ALA A 763 -18.61 36.28 -16.15
N THR A 764 -19.79 35.72 -15.87
CA THR A 764 -19.95 34.51 -15.05
C THR A 764 -19.40 33.25 -15.73
N SER A 765 -19.69 33.01 -17.02
CA SER A 765 -19.15 31.84 -17.75
C SER A 765 -17.65 31.98 -17.99
N CYS A 766 -17.20 33.21 -18.23
CA CYS A 766 -15.78 33.57 -18.31
C CYS A 766 -15.04 33.23 -17.00
N LEU A 767 -15.61 33.62 -15.85
CA LEU A 767 -15.05 33.33 -14.53
C LEU A 767 -15.02 31.81 -14.25
N GLN A 768 -16.09 31.09 -14.58
CA GLN A 768 -16.14 29.63 -14.44
C GLN A 768 -15.01 28.94 -15.21
N GLN A 769 -14.80 29.29 -16.50
CA GLN A 769 -13.70 28.73 -17.28
C GLN A 769 -12.34 29.11 -16.68
N CYS A 770 -12.15 30.39 -16.32
CA CYS A 770 -10.90 30.87 -15.73
C CYS A 770 -10.55 30.13 -14.43
N VAL A 771 -11.52 29.83 -13.57
CA VAL A 771 -11.30 29.06 -12.33
C VAL A 771 -10.78 27.65 -12.63
N TRP A 772 -11.40 26.94 -13.56
CA TRP A 772 -10.98 25.59 -13.94
C TRP A 772 -9.61 25.56 -14.64
N VAL A 773 -9.33 26.56 -15.50
CA VAL A 773 -7.99 26.74 -16.08
C VAL A 773 -6.96 27.02 -14.99
N THR A 774 -7.26 27.93 -14.06
CA THR A 774 -6.37 28.25 -12.92
C THR A 774 -6.07 27.00 -12.10
N LYS A 775 -7.09 26.20 -11.81
CA LYS A 775 -6.96 24.93 -11.10
C LYS A 775 -5.98 23.98 -11.77
N ALA A 776 -6.13 23.75 -13.07
CA ALA A 776 -5.25 22.89 -13.85
C ALA A 776 -3.77 23.31 -13.75
N LEU A 777 -3.51 24.62 -13.89
CA LEU A 777 -2.18 25.21 -13.84
C LEU A 777 -1.57 25.16 -12.44
N VAL A 778 -2.35 25.50 -11.40
CA VAL A 778 -1.91 25.46 -9.99
C VAL A 778 -1.55 24.04 -9.56
N MET A 779 -2.40 23.06 -9.88
CA MET A 779 -2.18 21.66 -9.53
C MET A 779 -0.93 21.10 -10.20
N ARG A 780 -0.70 21.43 -11.49
CA ARG A 780 0.50 21.03 -12.23
C ARG A 780 1.77 21.80 -11.83
N GLY A 781 1.61 22.99 -11.25
CA GLY A 781 2.71 23.91 -10.97
C GLY A 781 3.30 24.56 -12.21
N HIS A 782 2.44 24.98 -13.13
CA HIS A 782 2.84 25.71 -14.34
C HIS A 782 3.36 27.12 -14.01
N ARG A 783 4.33 27.62 -14.79
CA ARG A 783 4.96 28.94 -14.58
C ARG A 783 3.99 30.12 -14.63
N GLU A 784 2.97 30.03 -15.48
CA GLU A 784 1.95 31.08 -15.66
C GLU A 784 0.82 31.02 -14.63
N ALA A 785 0.80 30.03 -13.71
CA ALA A 785 -0.29 29.85 -12.77
C ALA A 785 -0.58 31.13 -11.95
N SER A 786 0.48 31.84 -11.54
CA SER A 786 0.37 33.09 -10.78
C SER A 786 -0.41 34.19 -11.52
N LYS A 787 -0.28 34.30 -12.85
CA LYS A 787 -1.04 35.28 -13.65
C LYS A 787 -2.55 35.06 -13.52
N PHE A 788 -2.99 33.81 -13.65
CA PHE A 788 -4.40 33.45 -13.55
C PHE A 788 -4.93 33.56 -12.12
N VAL A 789 -4.12 33.17 -11.12
CA VAL A 789 -4.47 33.38 -9.70
C VAL A 789 -4.68 34.87 -9.40
N ASN A 790 -3.83 35.75 -9.94
CA ASN A 790 -3.96 37.20 -9.77
C ASN A 790 -5.23 37.80 -10.40
N ILE A 791 -5.84 37.14 -11.41
CA ILE A 791 -7.17 37.52 -11.89
C ILE A 791 -8.20 37.29 -10.78
N LEU A 792 -8.21 36.08 -10.20
CA LEU A 792 -9.14 35.71 -9.13
C LEU A 792 -8.99 36.62 -7.90
N LEU A 793 -7.74 36.90 -7.49
CA LEU A 793 -7.47 37.75 -6.32
C LEU A 793 -7.91 39.21 -6.51
N ARG A 794 -7.74 39.77 -7.73
CA ARG A 794 -8.24 41.12 -8.05
C ARG A 794 -9.76 41.17 -8.03
N LEU A 795 -10.42 40.12 -8.54
CA LEU A 795 -11.87 40.04 -8.55
C LEU A 795 -12.50 39.99 -7.16
N LEU A 796 -11.77 39.62 -6.11
CA LEU A 796 -12.29 39.66 -4.73
C LEU A 796 -12.79 41.06 -4.33
N GLY A 797 -12.19 42.12 -4.89
CA GLY A 797 -12.60 43.51 -4.69
C GLY A 797 -13.74 43.98 -5.60
N ASN A 798 -14.27 43.13 -6.47
CA ASN A 798 -15.41 43.42 -7.34
C ASN A 798 -16.74 43.10 -6.62
N GLU A 799 -17.74 43.97 -6.74
CA GLU A 799 -19.03 43.79 -6.03
C GLU A 799 -19.90 42.67 -6.62
N ASP A 800 -19.84 42.45 -7.94
CA ASP A 800 -20.69 41.48 -8.64
C ASP A 800 -20.06 40.08 -8.69
N LEU A 801 -18.76 40.01 -8.97
CA LEU A 801 -18.03 38.74 -9.18
C LEU A 801 -17.22 38.28 -7.98
N GLY A 802 -17.00 39.14 -6.98
CA GLY A 802 -16.05 38.85 -5.91
C GLY A 802 -16.41 37.65 -5.04
N GLU A 803 -17.70 37.39 -4.82
CA GLU A 803 -18.15 36.19 -4.10
C GLU A 803 -17.90 34.91 -4.91
N GLN A 804 -18.16 34.95 -6.23
CA GLN A 804 -17.87 33.83 -7.14
C GLN A 804 -16.36 33.60 -7.29
N ALA A 805 -15.55 34.66 -7.27
CA ALA A 805 -14.09 34.55 -7.30
C ALA A 805 -13.54 33.89 -6.02
N ALA A 806 -14.11 34.22 -4.85
CA ALA A 806 -13.78 33.56 -3.59
C ALA A 806 -14.14 32.06 -3.62
N GLU A 807 -15.31 31.72 -4.16
CA GLU A 807 -15.72 30.32 -4.38
C GLU A 807 -14.83 29.61 -5.43
N GLY A 808 -14.29 30.38 -6.39
CA GLY A 808 -13.27 29.93 -7.33
C GLY A 808 -12.00 29.44 -6.64
N VAL A 809 -11.55 30.12 -5.57
CA VAL A 809 -10.42 29.67 -4.74
C VAL A 809 -10.72 28.31 -4.09
N ARG A 810 -11.95 28.10 -3.60
CA ARG A 810 -12.38 26.78 -3.10
C ARG A 810 -12.28 25.72 -4.19
N THR A 811 -12.74 26.02 -5.40
CA THR A 811 -12.70 25.10 -6.53
C THR A 811 -11.26 24.74 -6.91
N VAL A 812 -10.34 25.70 -6.94
CA VAL A 812 -8.91 25.47 -7.21
C VAL A 812 -8.32 24.47 -6.20
N LEU A 813 -8.65 24.60 -4.90
CA LEU A 813 -8.05 23.83 -3.82
C LEU A 813 -8.77 22.51 -3.48
N THR A 814 -10.02 22.34 -3.87
CA THR A 814 -10.83 21.13 -3.62
C THR A 814 -10.43 20.01 -4.57
N LEU A 815 -10.28 18.77 -4.10
CA LEU A 815 -10.12 17.62 -4.99
C LEU A 815 -11.50 17.14 -5.45
N TYR A 816 -11.68 16.93 -6.75
CA TYR A 816 -12.93 16.41 -7.31
C TYR A 816 -12.72 14.99 -7.83
N GLU A 817 -13.76 14.15 -7.78
CA GLU A 817 -13.66 12.76 -8.24
C GLU A 817 -13.79 12.60 -9.76
N ASP A 818 -14.46 13.55 -10.41
CA ASP A 818 -14.83 13.54 -11.83
C ASP A 818 -13.73 14.07 -12.77
N VAL A 819 -12.83 14.94 -12.28
CA VAL A 819 -11.71 15.48 -13.07
C VAL A 819 -10.54 15.90 -12.17
N LEU A 820 -9.33 15.99 -12.73
CA LEU A 820 -8.11 16.46 -12.04
C LEU A 820 -7.81 15.68 -10.74
N ASN A 821 -7.98 14.36 -10.79
CA ASN A 821 -7.77 13.43 -9.68
C ASN A 821 -6.49 12.60 -9.91
N PRO A 822 -5.70 12.27 -8.86
CA PRO A 822 -4.62 11.28 -8.98
C PRO A 822 -5.00 9.97 -9.69
N THR A 823 -6.22 9.47 -9.49
CA THR A 823 -6.70 8.23 -10.13
C THR A 823 -6.85 8.37 -11.65
N MET A 824 -7.09 9.59 -12.15
CA MET A 824 -7.20 9.90 -13.58
C MET A 824 -5.84 10.28 -14.21
N HIS A 825 -4.73 10.01 -13.51
CA HIS A 825 -3.39 10.35 -13.97
C HIS A 825 -3.14 11.85 -14.21
N ALA A 826 -3.88 12.72 -13.53
CA ALA A 826 -3.64 14.15 -13.57
C ALA A 826 -2.24 14.51 -13.04
N ASN A 827 -1.61 15.54 -13.63
CA ASN A 827 -0.34 16.10 -13.18
C ASN A 827 -0.57 16.96 -11.93
N ILE A 828 -0.29 16.39 -10.76
CA ILE A 828 -0.49 17.06 -9.47
C ILE A 828 0.85 17.10 -8.73
N ARG A 829 1.37 18.32 -8.51
CA ARG A 829 2.56 18.54 -7.70
C ARG A 829 2.24 18.31 -6.23
N LEU A 830 3.14 17.61 -5.54
CA LEU A 830 3.07 17.49 -4.10
C LEU A 830 3.10 18.90 -3.48
N LEU A 831 2.34 19.08 -2.42
CA LEU A 831 2.25 20.34 -1.67
C LEU A 831 1.67 21.55 -2.44
N TYR A 832 0.98 21.36 -3.57
CA TYR A 832 0.44 22.49 -4.34
C TYR A 832 -0.49 23.40 -3.52
N LYS A 833 -1.21 22.85 -2.53
CA LYS A 833 -2.09 23.60 -1.61
C LYS A 833 -1.28 24.49 -0.66
N GLN A 834 -0.21 23.96 -0.08
CA GLN A 834 0.71 24.71 0.78
C GLN A 834 1.40 25.82 0.00
N ARG A 835 1.87 25.53 -1.23
CA ARG A 835 2.48 26.53 -2.10
C ARG A 835 1.49 27.64 -2.44
N PHE A 836 0.27 27.27 -2.86
CA PHE A 836 -0.79 28.24 -3.15
C PHE A 836 -1.06 29.15 -1.94
N PHE A 837 -1.18 28.59 -0.75
CA PHE A 837 -1.37 29.37 0.48
C PHE A 837 -0.18 30.31 0.76
N THR A 838 1.05 29.81 0.65
CA THR A 838 2.27 30.58 0.94
C THR A 838 2.42 31.78 0.00
N GLU A 839 2.14 31.58 -1.29
CA GLU A 839 2.27 32.62 -2.32
C GLU A 839 1.13 33.66 -2.27
N ASN A 840 -0.08 33.26 -1.84
CA ASN A 840 -1.28 34.09 -2.03
C ASN A 840 -1.94 34.58 -0.73
N SER A 841 -1.50 34.12 0.45
CA SER A 841 -2.05 34.58 1.73
C SER A 841 -1.81 36.07 1.99
N SER A 842 -0.59 36.57 1.77
CA SER A 842 -0.28 38.00 2.00
C SER A 842 -1.11 38.94 1.11
N PRO A 843 -1.22 38.72 -0.22
CA PRO A 843 -2.11 39.52 -1.07
C PRO A 843 -3.59 39.51 -0.64
N ILE A 844 -4.10 38.37 -0.15
CA ILE A 844 -5.48 38.27 0.37
C ILE A 844 -5.65 39.12 1.63
N ILE A 845 -4.68 39.09 2.55
CA ILE A 845 -4.70 39.85 3.80
C ILE A 845 -4.60 41.36 3.53
N GLU A 846 -3.70 41.77 2.64
CA GLU A 846 -3.55 43.16 2.22
C GLU A 846 -4.83 43.68 1.52
N GLY A 847 -5.40 42.86 0.64
CA GLY A 847 -6.69 43.16 -0.01
C GLY A 847 -7.82 43.33 1.01
N PHE A 848 -7.88 42.47 2.03
CA PHE A 848 -8.87 42.59 3.10
C PHE A 848 -8.76 43.91 3.88
N GLN A 849 -7.54 44.37 4.16
CA GLN A 849 -7.30 45.61 4.92
C GLN A 849 -7.76 46.85 4.14
N THR A 850 -7.64 46.82 2.82
CA THR A 850 -7.95 47.94 1.92
C THR A 850 -9.37 47.88 1.32
N ALA A 851 -10.05 46.73 1.43
CA ALA A 851 -11.37 46.49 0.84
C ALA A 851 -12.52 47.32 1.45
N SER A 852 -13.55 47.56 0.64
CA SER A 852 -14.82 48.15 1.08
C SER A 852 -15.61 47.18 1.98
N ILE A 853 -16.55 47.70 2.77
CA ILE A 853 -17.39 46.88 3.66
C ILE A 853 -18.16 45.78 2.87
N SER A 854 -18.60 46.10 1.64
CA SER A 854 -19.32 45.17 0.76
C SER A 854 -18.45 44.00 0.27
N THR A 855 -17.15 44.21 0.06
CA THR A 855 -16.23 43.24 -0.56
C THR A 855 -15.32 42.52 0.44
N LYS A 856 -15.18 43.05 1.68
CA LYS A 856 -14.40 42.41 2.76
C LYS A 856 -14.75 40.94 3.00
N LYS A 857 -16.04 40.57 2.88
CA LYS A 857 -16.50 39.18 3.02
C LYS A 857 -15.83 38.23 2.01
N ASN A 858 -15.53 38.70 0.80
CA ASN A 858 -14.97 37.88 -0.28
C ASN A 858 -13.54 37.44 0.05
N TYR A 859 -12.71 38.34 0.59
CA TYR A 859 -11.35 38.03 1.03
C TYR A 859 -11.33 37.04 2.18
N LEU A 860 -12.24 37.19 3.15
CA LEU A 860 -12.36 36.26 4.27
C LEU A 860 -12.83 34.88 3.83
N MET A 861 -13.74 34.79 2.85
CA MET A 861 -14.14 33.53 2.21
C MET A 861 -12.94 32.85 1.54
N ALA A 862 -12.19 33.57 0.69
CA ALA A 862 -11.01 33.04 0.03
C ALA A 862 -9.97 32.52 1.04
N LEU A 863 -9.68 33.28 2.09
CA LEU A 863 -8.76 32.88 3.15
C LEU A 863 -9.27 31.64 3.90
N SER A 864 -10.56 31.57 4.21
CA SER A 864 -11.17 30.40 4.85
C SER A 864 -11.00 29.14 4.01
N HIS A 865 -11.25 29.22 2.69
CA HIS A 865 -11.05 28.10 1.78
C HIS A 865 -9.59 27.66 1.68
N CYS A 866 -8.64 28.59 1.73
CA CYS A 866 -7.22 28.25 1.80
C CYS A 866 -6.91 27.44 3.07
N LEU A 867 -7.35 27.92 4.24
CA LEU A 867 -7.08 27.28 5.53
C LEU A 867 -7.66 25.87 5.62
N GLN A 868 -8.89 25.67 5.15
CA GLN A 868 -9.55 24.36 5.11
C GLN A 868 -8.82 23.34 4.22
N SER A 869 -7.98 23.80 3.29
CA SER A 869 -7.27 22.93 2.35
C SER A 869 -5.92 22.42 2.88
N LEU A 870 -5.40 23.00 3.97
CA LEU A 870 -4.07 22.71 4.51
C LEU A 870 -4.06 21.50 5.46
N PRO A 871 -2.95 20.74 5.52
CA PRO A 871 -2.76 19.76 6.59
C PRO A 871 -2.70 20.44 7.96
N GLN A 872 -3.16 19.72 8.99
CA GLN A 872 -3.24 20.19 10.38
C GLN A 872 -1.90 20.76 10.89
N SER A 873 -0.78 20.12 10.60
CA SER A 873 0.56 20.58 11.04
C SER A 873 0.96 21.93 10.47
N VAL A 874 0.66 22.19 9.19
CA VAL A 874 0.93 23.48 8.53
C VAL A 874 -0.01 24.55 9.06
N LEU A 875 -1.29 24.18 9.21
CA LEU A 875 -2.33 25.05 9.73
C LEU A 875 -1.98 25.57 11.13
N LEU A 876 -1.52 24.71 12.04
CA LEU A 876 -1.13 25.08 13.41
C LEU A 876 0.03 26.07 13.47
N ARG A 877 0.99 25.95 12.54
CA ARG A 877 2.16 26.85 12.48
C ARG A 877 1.77 28.28 12.11
N GLU A 878 0.87 28.42 11.14
CA GLU A 878 0.45 29.73 10.61
C GLU A 878 -0.71 30.36 11.42
N LEU A 879 -1.35 29.56 12.27
CA LEU A 879 -2.55 29.93 13.02
C LEU A 879 -2.44 31.21 13.85
N PRO A 880 -1.36 31.47 14.62
CA PRO A 880 -1.30 32.63 15.51
C PRO A 880 -1.49 33.97 14.80
N GLN A 881 -1.05 34.08 13.54
CA GLN A 881 -1.16 35.31 12.74
C GLN A 881 -2.54 35.44 12.08
N LEU A 882 -3.22 34.33 11.81
CA LEU A 882 -4.47 34.28 11.03
C LEU A 882 -5.70 34.18 11.92
N PHE A 883 -5.55 33.79 13.18
CA PHE A 883 -6.65 33.66 14.12
C PHE A 883 -7.49 34.93 14.29
N PRO A 884 -6.92 36.15 14.35
CA PRO A 884 -7.72 37.38 14.39
C PRO A 884 -8.66 37.53 13.18
N LEU A 885 -8.22 37.09 12.00
CA LEU A 885 -9.02 37.12 10.77
C LEU A 885 -10.12 36.05 10.80
N LEU A 886 -9.86 34.86 11.36
CA LEU A 886 -10.89 33.85 11.60
C LEU A 886 -11.97 34.36 12.57
N VAL A 887 -11.58 35.06 13.64
CA VAL A 887 -12.54 35.68 14.56
C VAL A 887 -13.38 36.74 13.82
N GLN A 888 -12.78 37.53 12.94
CA GLN A 888 -13.52 38.48 12.11
C GLN A 888 -14.48 37.78 11.13
N SER A 889 -14.08 36.67 10.50
CA SER A 889 -14.95 35.82 9.68
C SER A 889 -16.17 35.31 10.44
N LEU A 890 -16.00 34.97 11.72
CA LEU A 890 -17.11 34.55 12.60
C LEU A 890 -18.07 35.71 12.92
N LEU A 891 -17.57 36.95 12.96
CA LEU A 891 -18.35 38.15 13.24
C LEU A 891 -19.08 38.71 12.01
N CYS A 892 -18.66 38.34 10.79
CA CYS A 892 -19.32 38.77 9.56
C CYS A 892 -20.75 38.25 9.44
N ASP A 893 -21.66 39.04 8.87
CA ASP A 893 -23.05 38.65 8.56
C ASP A 893 -23.16 37.75 7.31
N ASN A 894 -22.27 36.75 7.19
CA ASN A 894 -22.33 35.71 6.17
C ASN A 894 -22.37 34.33 6.84
N ILE A 895 -23.50 33.65 6.74
CA ILE A 895 -23.75 32.37 7.43
C ILE A 895 -22.85 31.25 6.93
N GLN A 896 -22.52 31.22 5.63
CA GLN A 896 -21.66 30.19 5.04
C GLN A 896 -20.21 30.35 5.54
N LEU A 897 -19.72 31.59 5.60
CA LEU A 897 -18.42 31.92 6.16
C LEU A 897 -18.35 31.59 7.66
N GLN A 898 -19.39 31.93 8.43
CA GLN A 898 -19.49 31.57 9.84
C GLN A 898 -19.46 30.06 10.06
N GLN A 899 -20.19 29.29 9.25
CA GLN A 899 -20.20 27.83 9.35
C GLN A 899 -18.81 27.25 9.04
N SER A 900 -18.19 27.66 7.94
CA SER A 900 -16.83 27.25 7.54
C SER A 900 -15.78 27.58 8.61
N THR A 901 -15.90 28.76 9.21
CA THR A 901 -15.04 29.22 10.31
C THR A 901 -15.25 28.36 11.56
N MET A 902 -16.49 28.04 11.93
CA MET A 902 -16.77 27.17 13.08
C MET A 902 -16.26 25.75 12.87
N GLU A 903 -16.44 25.17 11.68
CA GLU A 903 -15.90 23.83 11.36
C GLU A 903 -14.37 23.81 11.54
N THR A 904 -13.69 24.88 11.13
CA THR A 904 -12.24 25.07 11.32
C THR A 904 -11.87 25.28 12.80
N LEU A 905 -12.65 26.07 13.55
CA LEU A 905 -12.42 26.27 14.98
C LEU A 905 -12.61 24.98 15.79
N CYS A 906 -13.63 24.19 15.46
CA CYS A 906 -13.96 22.95 16.17
C CYS A 906 -12.82 21.91 16.10
N THR A 907 -12.05 21.85 15.01
CA THR A 907 -10.85 20.99 14.94
C THR A 907 -9.68 21.59 15.72
N MET A 908 -9.54 22.92 15.75
CA MET A 908 -8.41 23.61 16.38
C MET A 908 -8.47 23.71 17.90
N ILE A 909 -9.65 23.62 18.52
CA ILE A 909 -9.81 23.83 19.97
C ILE A 909 -8.93 22.88 20.80
N THR A 910 -8.76 21.65 20.34
CA THR A 910 -7.89 20.68 21.02
C THR A 910 -6.41 20.90 20.75
N ASP A 911 -6.06 21.46 19.60
CA ASP A 911 -4.69 21.41 19.06
C ASP A 911 -3.89 22.70 19.31
N ALA A 912 -4.58 23.85 19.47
CA ALA A 912 -3.95 25.15 19.72
C ALA A 912 -4.72 25.98 20.78
N PRO A 913 -4.86 25.47 22.02
CA PRO A 913 -5.65 26.12 23.07
C PRO A 913 -5.15 27.54 23.39
N ASP A 914 -3.83 27.76 23.39
CA ASP A 914 -3.21 29.04 23.77
C ASP A 914 -3.54 30.20 22.83
N VAL A 915 -3.85 29.90 21.56
CA VAL A 915 -4.26 30.92 20.58
C VAL A 915 -5.72 31.32 20.83
N ILE A 916 -6.59 30.35 21.08
CA ILE A 916 -8.04 30.55 21.27
C ILE A 916 -8.34 31.30 22.56
N VAL A 917 -7.60 31.00 23.63
CA VAL A 917 -7.72 31.67 24.95
C VAL A 917 -7.64 33.20 24.80
N LYS A 918 -6.81 33.72 23.90
CA LYS A 918 -6.63 35.18 23.69
C LYS A 918 -7.84 35.89 23.10
N HIS A 919 -8.79 35.14 22.54
CA HIS A 919 -9.94 35.69 21.81
C HIS A 919 -11.29 35.21 22.35
N ILE A 920 -11.28 34.52 23.49
CA ILE A 920 -12.44 33.80 24.01
C ILE A 920 -13.62 34.74 24.36
N ASP A 921 -13.31 35.96 24.79
CA ASP A 921 -14.28 37.05 25.02
C ASP A 921 -15.10 37.41 23.79
N THR A 922 -14.56 37.20 22.59
CA THR A 922 -15.23 37.49 21.33
C THR A 922 -15.91 36.25 20.75
N VAL A 923 -15.25 35.09 20.86
CA VAL A 923 -15.73 33.82 20.29
C VAL A 923 -16.99 33.31 21.00
N ILE A 924 -17.01 33.26 22.34
CA ILE A 924 -18.14 32.69 23.09
C ILE A 924 -19.45 33.45 22.82
N PRO A 925 -19.52 34.79 22.92
CA PRO A 925 -20.76 35.51 22.65
C PRO A 925 -21.30 35.28 21.24
N GLN A 926 -20.42 35.20 20.24
CA GLN A 926 -20.82 34.99 18.87
C GLN A 926 -21.31 33.56 18.62
N LEU A 927 -20.63 32.54 19.18
CA LEU A 927 -21.11 31.16 19.14
C LEU A 927 -22.51 31.04 19.78
N LEU A 928 -22.74 31.68 20.93
CA LEU A 928 -24.06 31.69 21.57
C LEU A 928 -25.14 32.31 20.66
N LYS A 929 -24.85 33.41 19.95
CA LYS A 929 -25.76 33.99 18.96
C LYS A 929 -26.09 32.98 17.85
N LEU A 930 -25.10 32.23 17.38
CA LEU A 930 -25.26 31.23 16.31
C LEU A 930 -26.01 29.97 16.76
N THR A 931 -25.93 29.56 18.03
CA THR A 931 -26.77 28.46 18.56
C THR A 931 -28.27 28.77 18.49
N ALA A 932 -28.64 30.06 18.50
CA ALA A 932 -30.02 30.52 18.38
C ALA A 932 -30.46 30.82 16.93
N TYR A 933 -29.60 30.58 15.92
CA TYR A 933 -29.90 30.89 14.52
C TYR A 933 -30.92 29.93 13.91
N LYS A 934 -32.22 30.26 14.05
CA LYS A 934 -33.35 29.41 13.65
C LYS A 934 -33.32 28.89 12.19
N PRO A 935 -32.93 29.69 11.17
CA PRO A 935 -33.08 29.28 9.77
C PRO A 935 -32.29 28.02 9.36
N VAL A 936 -31.08 27.81 9.90
CA VAL A 936 -30.20 26.72 9.44
C VAL A 936 -29.81 25.82 10.62
N MET A 937 -30.14 24.53 10.51
CA MET A 937 -29.85 23.54 11.56
C MET A 937 -28.34 23.27 11.72
N ARG A 938 -27.61 23.14 10.61
CA ARG A 938 -26.16 22.81 10.62
C ARG A 938 -25.34 23.84 11.38
N VAL A 939 -25.65 25.13 11.20
CA VAL A 939 -25.02 26.26 11.91
C VAL A 939 -25.20 26.10 13.42
N ARG A 940 -26.42 25.83 13.88
CA ARG A 940 -26.70 25.63 15.31
C ARG A 940 -25.97 24.43 15.90
N THR A 941 -25.97 23.29 15.21
CA THR A 941 -25.23 22.10 15.66
C THR A 941 -23.72 22.32 15.69
N CYS A 942 -23.17 23.05 14.71
CA CYS A 942 -21.74 23.35 14.65
C CYS A 942 -21.32 24.30 15.79
N ALA A 943 -22.10 25.36 16.04
CA ALA A 943 -21.88 26.27 17.16
C ALA A 943 -21.90 25.55 18.52
N LEU A 944 -22.84 24.63 18.71
CA LEU A 944 -22.93 23.80 19.92
C LEU A 944 -21.71 22.88 20.10
N ARG A 945 -21.24 22.25 19.02
CA ARG A 945 -20.02 21.43 19.05
C ARG A 945 -18.79 22.24 19.39
N CYS A 946 -18.68 23.47 18.88
CA CYS A 946 -17.54 24.31 19.20
C CYS A 946 -17.60 24.80 20.66
N LEU A 947 -18.80 25.13 21.19
CA LEU A 947 -18.95 25.43 22.62
C LEU A 947 -18.57 24.25 23.51
N LEU A 948 -18.99 23.03 23.15
CA LEU A 948 -18.57 21.81 23.84
C LEU A 948 -17.04 21.62 23.76
N GLY A 949 -16.45 21.86 22.59
CA GLY A 949 -14.99 21.81 22.41
C GLY A 949 -14.26 22.75 23.37
N LEU A 950 -14.77 23.97 23.58
CA LEU A 950 -14.14 24.98 24.46
C LEU A 950 -14.04 24.53 25.92
N VAL A 951 -14.81 23.53 26.36
CA VAL A 951 -14.70 22.95 27.71
C VAL A 951 -13.33 22.30 27.95
N SER A 952 -12.64 21.87 26.88
CA SER A 952 -11.27 21.32 26.98
C SER A 952 -10.18 22.36 27.30
N LEU A 953 -10.50 23.65 27.25
CA LEU A 953 -9.56 24.72 27.59
C LEU A 953 -9.34 24.84 29.12
N PRO A 954 -8.24 25.47 29.58
CA PRO A 954 -7.95 25.59 31.01
C PRO A 954 -9.12 26.17 31.82
N THR A 955 -9.50 25.48 32.89
CA THR A 955 -10.66 25.83 33.75
C THR A 955 -10.71 27.29 34.20
N PRO A 956 -9.60 27.95 34.59
CA PRO A 956 -9.62 29.37 34.98
C PRO A 956 -10.12 30.31 33.88
N VAL A 957 -9.93 29.94 32.60
CA VAL A 957 -10.35 30.74 31.45
C VAL A 957 -11.84 30.58 31.17
N ILE A 958 -12.39 29.38 31.34
CA ILE A 958 -13.79 29.07 30.97
C ILE A 958 -14.79 29.40 32.07
N LEU A 959 -14.40 29.23 33.34
CA LEU A 959 -15.28 29.40 34.49
C LEU A 959 -16.07 30.73 34.52
N PRO A 960 -15.48 31.89 34.13
CA PRO A 960 -16.21 33.17 34.06
C PRO A 960 -17.42 33.17 33.13
N TYR A 961 -17.42 32.36 32.06
CA TYR A 961 -18.49 32.33 31.05
C TYR A 961 -19.61 31.33 31.37
N ARG A 962 -19.36 30.38 32.28
CA ARG A 962 -20.29 29.28 32.62
C ARG A 962 -21.72 29.74 32.88
N PRO A 963 -22.00 30.76 33.74
CA PRO A 963 -23.38 31.17 34.01
C PRO A 963 -24.10 31.71 32.76
N ARG A 964 -23.37 32.42 31.90
CA ARG A 964 -23.91 33.00 30.66
C ARG A 964 -24.20 31.93 29.63
N VAL A 965 -23.31 30.95 29.46
CA VAL A 965 -23.49 29.83 28.52
C VAL A 965 -24.67 28.96 28.94
N ILE A 966 -24.74 28.53 30.20
CA ILE A 966 -25.84 27.69 30.71
C ILE A 966 -27.20 28.37 30.48
N LYS A 967 -27.31 29.66 30.83
CA LYS A 967 -28.55 30.43 30.64
C LYS A 967 -28.93 30.58 29.17
N ALA A 968 -27.95 30.79 28.28
CA ALA A 968 -28.21 30.92 26.85
C ALA A 968 -28.66 29.59 26.21
N LEU A 969 -28.12 28.46 26.67
CA LEU A 969 -28.46 27.13 26.15
C LEU A 969 -29.84 26.62 26.58
N GLU A 970 -30.45 27.17 27.64
CA GLU A 970 -31.80 26.79 28.09
C GLU A 970 -32.85 26.94 26.98
N GLY A 971 -32.77 28.02 26.19
CA GLY A 971 -33.67 28.23 25.05
C GLY A 971 -33.39 27.30 23.86
N VAL A 972 -32.19 26.72 23.77
CA VAL A 972 -31.78 25.79 22.69
C VAL A 972 -32.17 24.35 23.01
N LEU A 973 -32.38 24.01 24.29
CA LEU A 973 -32.89 22.69 24.69
C LEU A 973 -34.30 22.43 24.17
N ASP A 974 -35.08 23.47 23.91
CA ASP A 974 -36.42 23.40 23.32
C ASP A 974 -36.43 23.62 21.79
N ASP A 975 -35.30 23.38 21.12
CA ASP A 975 -35.20 23.56 19.68
C ASP A 975 -36.13 22.59 18.91
N LYS A 976 -36.71 23.01 17.77
CA LYS A 976 -37.60 22.18 16.94
C LYS A 976 -36.97 20.89 16.44
N LYS A 977 -35.63 20.83 16.27
CA LYS A 977 -34.93 19.67 15.68
C LYS A 977 -34.24 18.83 16.77
N ARG A 978 -34.54 17.52 16.80
CA ARG A 978 -33.99 16.56 17.79
C ARG A 978 -32.46 16.57 17.88
N LEU A 979 -31.77 16.63 16.74
CA LEU A 979 -30.31 16.61 16.68
C LEU A 979 -29.68 17.84 17.36
N VAL A 980 -30.32 19.00 17.25
CA VAL A 980 -29.86 20.23 17.92
C VAL A 980 -30.05 20.12 19.43
N ARG A 981 -31.20 19.60 19.87
CA ARG A 981 -31.45 19.32 21.30
C ARG A 981 -30.42 18.36 21.89
N LEU A 982 -30.05 17.31 21.15
CA LEU A 982 -29.03 16.34 21.57
C LEU A 982 -27.67 17.02 21.81
N GLU A 983 -27.20 17.82 20.86
CA GLU A 983 -25.92 18.53 20.99
C GLU A 983 -25.97 19.60 22.09
N ALA A 984 -27.13 20.26 22.29
CA ALA A 984 -27.32 21.24 23.34
C ALA A 984 -27.32 20.62 24.74
N VAL A 985 -27.89 19.42 24.91
CA VAL A 985 -27.81 18.66 26.17
C VAL A 985 -26.36 18.33 26.50
N LYS A 986 -25.60 17.84 25.52
CA LYS A 986 -24.16 17.52 25.71
C LYS A 986 -23.37 18.77 26.11
N ALA A 987 -23.48 19.84 25.33
CA ALA A 987 -22.73 21.08 25.55
C ALA A 987 -23.09 21.82 26.86
N ARG A 988 -24.28 21.59 27.43
CA ARG A 988 -24.70 22.22 28.70
C ARG A 988 -24.27 21.40 29.93
N ASN A 989 -24.15 20.08 29.78
CA ASN A 989 -23.87 19.17 30.90
C ASN A 989 -22.38 19.09 31.23
N GLU A 990 -21.52 19.19 30.22
CA GLU A 990 -20.07 19.41 30.36
C GLU A 990 -19.81 20.87 30.75
#